data_AF-A0A7M2WRH9-F1
#
_entry.id   AF-A0A7M2WRH9-F1
#
_cell.length_a   1.000
_cell.length_b   1.000
_cell.length_c   1.000
_cell.angle_alpha   90.00
_cell.angle_beta   90.00
_cell.angle_gamma   90.00
#
_symmetry.space_group_name_H-M   'P 1'
#
loop_
_entity.id
_entity.type
_entity.pdbx_description
1 polymer ?
#
loop_
_entity_poly.entity_id
_entity_poly.type
_entity_poly.pdbx_seq_one_letter_code
_entity_poly.pdbx_strand_id
1 'polypeptide(L)'
;MSASADTPGDSIAGERLRLKVVHEGSMAMRLAMDLPTRALRCVFCLLMVLSWSGATRTAQAQTAAAASPGAGEPTARDMDSARASLESTCKLLEAVQKDLPREGFDPKAVVESNGRDPSKLTAWVRDHTSWVPYRGVLRGPIGVLQDRCGGTLDRTLLLAELLTNAGREVRLGSVTLDPNSADVAAMTATLLDPKQDPATKTAAAAPPTEAEQIALTEAFARKHGFDPEQLKRGASDGLLRTRQLAAKLAARVADQSEALTDALGQLPAAEPAADPAAQAIQDHWFLQHREPGGAWVTADLLLPNGLADAQMKATRWTDYKVVNGRLPVDDANVHTVQVHVVVERMSRGKRSEAVALKQTLRPAEILGKRVTLFHHPTKWPSDLMAPEGQQLSERLIAAMRTQPMWVPILSIDGTPFYEAGVAADGSLDPKPPMDPMGQVGKSLAKGIGGAADLLGNLGDPPAANADPSVWTAEWIEIETRQPGQPPTIERRDVFDLLGPAARSAGKSDLLADGADPDLTRGAALFGRTELLIAPCRLSPDFVQNLAIDSLMKARTPLLDAMSGVARGDAKAASPVFNLESFPTALYNYAMTRFMVGRVQQAVYLDRVNVAAFHQRLVPGAAADQPFSVREIFDVIFNDIAVRHAWRADARRIRLEQGVIDTNAEVLATTRPQKENLPAVFERAADEGVASIVLRSNDDPNWAKIQLPAEAAARIRADLKSGQTIVVPAKAVSLAGTASVAWWRVDPASGRCLGMTSHGGATMAEKAALLAVFVGTSYLNFHGCGGTNSASSAMKKVGCGVCAIAMGALTTLALASTAGIGVAGAGAAGGLGGAAGGVLGGGLCNILSGSAS
;
A
#
# COMPACT_ATOMS: atom_id res chain seq x y z
N MET A 1 39.98 -76.48 8.89
CA MET A 1 40.53 -75.89 10.13
C MET A 1 39.38 -75.16 10.81
N SER A 2 38.53 -75.92 11.54
CA SER A 2 38.41 -75.88 13.02
C SER A 2 38.04 -74.48 13.53
N ALA A 3 36.76 -74.24 13.84
CA ALA A 3 36.12 -74.44 15.17
C ALA A 3 35.95 -73.04 15.82
N SER A 4 34.75 -72.46 15.82
CA SER A 4 33.61 -72.67 16.74
C SER A 4 33.77 -71.96 18.09
N ALA A 5 32.89 -70.99 18.36
CA ALA A 5 32.12 -70.85 19.61
C ALA A 5 31.18 -69.62 19.42
N ASP A 6 29.89 -69.81 19.13
CA ASP A 6 28.78 -70.10 20.08
C ASP A 6 28.38 -68.87 20.93
N THR A 7 27.13 -68.42 21.08
CA THR A 7 25.76 -68.65 20.55
C THR A 7 24.84 -67.70 21.40
N PRO A 8 23.47 -67.75 21.41
CA PRO A 8 22.47 -67.85 20.34
C PRO A 8 21.26 -66.87 20.50
N GLY A 9 20.42 -66.85 19.45
CA GLY A 9 18.95 -66.85 19.55
C GLY A 9 18.30 -65.56 19.07
N ASP A 10 17.31 -65.53 18.17
CA ASP A 10 16.55 -66.46 17.33
C ASP A 10 15.63 -65.50 16.52
N SER A 11 15.08 -65.71 15.33
CA SER A 11 15.25 -66.66 14.24
C SER A 11 14.33 -66.14 13.11
N ILE A 12 14.85 -66.07 11.88
CA ILE A 12 14.25 -66.60 10.62
C ILE A 12 12.84 -66.09 10.26
N ALA A 13 12.63 -65.21 9.27
CA ALA A 13 12.85 -65.33 7.81
C ALA A 13 11.87 -66.26 7.06
N GLY A 14 11.32 -65.74 5.95
CA GLY A 14 10.51 -66.46 4.96
C GLY A 14 9.03 -66.51 5.36
N GLU A 15 8.03 -66.33 4.49
CA GLU A 15 8.00 -66.58 3.06
C GLU A 15 6.69 -65.97 2.52
N ARG A 16 6.62 -65.76 1.20
CA ARG A 16 5.44 -65.36 0.42
C ARG A 16 4.19 -66.15 0.86
N LEU A 17 2.98 -65.57 0.75
CA LEU A 17 1.81 -66.18 0.08
C LEU A 17 0.51 -65.35 0.15
N ARG A 18 -0.13 -65.27 -1.02
CA ARG A 18 -1.57 -65.34 -1.31
C ARG A 18 -2.49 -64.15 -0.99
N LEU A 19 -2.81 -63.46 -2.10
CA LEU A 19 -4.19 -63.09 -2.47
C LEU A 19 -5.22 -64.13 -1.99
N LYS A 20 -6.22 -63.64 -1.25
CA LYS A 20 -7.49 -64.32 -1.05
C LYS A 20 -8.61 -63.30 -1.29
N VAL A 21 -9.25 -63.42 -2.44
CA VAL A 21 -10.55 -62.81 -2.71
C VAL A 21 -11.60 -63.63 -1.96
N VAL A 22 -12.41 -62.98 -1.12
CA VAL A 22 -13.72 -63.49 -0.66
C VAL A 22 -14.70 -62.33 -0.70
N HIS A 23 -15.85 -62.60 -1.33
CA HIS A 23 -17.00 -61.73 -1.55
C HIS A 23 -17.90 -61.58 -0.30
N GLU A 24 -18.61 -60.45 -0.28
CA GLU A 24 -19.95 -60.17 0.28
C GLU A 24 -20.30 -60.53 1.72
N GLY A 25 -20.68 -59.50 2.49
CA GLY A 25 -21.42 -59.62 3.74
C GLY A 25 -21.81 -58.25 4.29
N SER A 26 -23.08 -57.88 4.16
CA SER A 26 -23.70 -56.64 4.64
C SER A 26 -23.27 -56.26 6.07
N MET A 27 -22.58 -55.13 6.26
CA MET A 27 -22.51 -54.48 7.58
C MET A 27 -23.57 -53.39 7.66
N ALA A 28 -24.69 -53.76 8.28
CA ALA A 28 -25.62 -52.81 8.87
C ALA A 28 -24.83 -51.83 9.77
N MET A 29 -25.00 -50.53 9.51
CA MET A 29 -24.35 -49.44 10.22
C MET A 29 -24.82 -49.46 11.69
N ARG A 30 -24.13 -50.20 12.56
CA ARG A 30 -24.34 -50.12 14.01
C ARG A 30 -23.74 -48.80 14.49
N LEU A 31 -24.61 -47.81 14.72
CA LEU A 31 -24.26 -46.56 15.38
C LEU A 31 -23.70 -46.89 16.78
N ALA A 32 -22.39 -46.67 16.99
CA ALA A 32 -21.79 -46.72 18.31
C ALA A 32 -22.50 -45.73 19.26
N MET A 33 -22.84 -46.19 20.47
CA MET A 33 -23.58 -45.45 21.51
C MET A 33 -22.69 -44.98 22.67
N ASP A 34 -21.37 -44.98 22.49
CA ASP A 34 -20.44 -44.52 23.52
C ASP A 34 -20.51 -43.00 23.72
N LEU A 35 -20.26 -42.57 24.96
CA LEU A 35 -20.35 -41.18 25.40
C LEU A 35 -19.59 -40.18 24.51
N PRO A 36 -18.36 -40.46 24.04
CA PRO A 36 -17.63 -39.52 23.17
C PRO A 36 -18.29 -39.39 21.79
N THR A 37 -18.85 -40.46 21.22
CA THR A 37 -19.57 -40.40 19.94
C THR A 37 -20.91 -39.66 20.08
N ARG A 38 -21.58 -39.78 21.24
CA ARG A 38 -22.74 -38.95 21.58
C ARG A 38 -22.38 -37.48 21.74
N ALA A 39 -21.26 -37.16 22.38
CA ALA A 39 -20.76 -35.80 22.50
C ALA A 39 -20.41 -35.21 21.12
N LEU A 40 -19.75 -35.98 20.25
CA LEU A 40 -19.45 -35.54 18.88
C LEU A 40 -20.70 -35.36 18.02
N ARG A 41 -21.71 -36.22 18.14
CA ARG A 41 -22.99 -36.03 17.44
C ARG A 41 -23.77 -34.84 17.99
N CYS A 42 -23.74 -34.60 19.30
CA CYS A 42 -24.32 -33.40 19.89
C CYS A 42 -23.60 -32.14 19.42
N VAL A 43 -22.25 -32.14 19.37
CA VAL A 43 -21.45 -31.02 18.84
C VAL A 43 -21.73 -30.81 17.35
N PHE A 44 -21.79 -31.88 16.55
CA PHE A 44 -22.12 -31.79 15.12
C PHE A 44 -23.54 -31.27 14.87
N CYS A 45 -24.53 -31.77 15.63
CA CYS A 45 -25.90 -31.24 15.58
C CYS A 45 -25.98 -29.80 16.07
N LEU A 46 -25.21 -29.41 17.11
CA LEU A 46 -25.12 -28.03 17.58
C LEU A 46 -24.50 -27.13 16.50
N LEU A 47 -23.45 -27.59 15.80
CA LEU A 47 -22.81 -26.88 14.69
C LEU A 47 -23.73 -26.77 13.47
N MET A 48 -24.50 -27.81 13.14
CA MET A 48 -25.50 -27.77 12.08
C MET A 48 -26.68 -26.84 12.44
N VAL A 49 -27.14 -26.85 13.69
CA VAL A 49 -28.16 -25.91 14.18
C VAL A 49 -27.61 -24.49 14.22
N LEU A 50 -26.34 -24.27 14.58
CA LEU A 50 -25.69 -22.94 14.50
C LEU A 50 -25.52 -22.47 13.04
N SER A 51 -25.29 -23.42 12.11
CA SER A 51 -25.23 -23.16 10.67
C SER A 51 -26.60 -22.85 10.05
N TRP A 52 -27.69 -23.46 10.54
CA TRP A 52 -29.06 -23.25 10.05
C TRP A 52 -29.84 -22.15 10.79
N SER A 53 -29.51 -21.86 12.05
CA SER A 53 -30.08 -20.74 12.83
C SER A 53 -29.45 -19.38 12.48
N GLY A 54 -28.44 -19.38 11.60
CA GLY A 54 -27.81 -18.15 11.13
C GLY A 54 -26.85 -17.52 12.15
N ALA A 55 -26.20 -18.29 13.02
CA ALA A 55 -25.18 -17.75 13.93
C ALA A 55 -23.89 -17.30 13.19
N THR A 56 -23.63 -17.82 11.97
CA THR A 56 -22.64 -17.26 11.02
C THR A 56 -23.08 -15.95 10.38
N ARG A 57 -24.36 -15.56 10.57
CA ARG A 57 -24.82 -14.22 10.22
C ARG A 57 -24.35 -13.19 11.22
N THR A 58 -23.65 -13.46 12.32
CA THR A 58 -23.22 -12.37 13.25
C THR A 58 -22.19 -11.41 12.64
N ALA A 59 -21.31 -11.90 11.74
CA ALA A 59 -20.42 -11.03 10.94
C ALA A 59 -21.16 -10.32 9.80
N GLN A 60 -22.20 -10.96 9.23
CA GLN A 60 -23.11 -10.34 8.28
C GLN A 60 -24.17 -9.45 8.94
N ALA A 61 -24.44 -9.60 10.24
CA ALA A 61 -25.50 -8.95 11.00
C ALA A 61 -25.00 -7.66 11.63
N GLN A 62 -23.70 -7.46 11.80
CA GLN A 62 -23.20 -6.11 12.05
C GLN A 62 -23.33 -5.23 10.81
N THR A 63 -23.18 -5.79 9.60
CA THR A 63 -23.44 -5.09 8.34
C THR A 63 -24.92 -5.06 7.91
N ALA A 64 -25.71 -6.09 8.27
CA ALA A 64 -27.14 -6.17 7.95
C ALA A 64 -28.03 -5.52 9.02
N ALA A 65 -27.60 -5.43 10.29
CA ALA A 65 -28.28 -4.59 11.29
C ALA A 65 -28.09 -3.10 10.97
N ALA A 66 -26.99 -2.72 10.33
CA ALA A 66 -26.84 -1.38 9.75
C ALA A 66 -27.76 -1.12 8.54
N ALA A 67 -28.40 -2.17 8.01
CA ALA A 67 -29.35 -2.11 6.90
C ALA A 67 -30.75 -2.62 7.29
N SER A 68 -31.05 -2.70 8.60
CA SER A 68 -32.38 -3.10 9.06
C SER A 68 -33.33 -1.91 8.90
N PRO A 69 -34.41 -2.01 8.09
CA PRO A 69 -35.36 -0.93 7.93
C PRO A 69 -36.14 -0.79 9.25
N GLY A 70 -35.81 0.22 10.06
CA GLY A 70 -36.46 0.47 11.35
C GLY A 70 -35.64 1.15 12.44
N ALA A 71 -34.33 1.37 12.28
CA ALA A 71 -33.58 2.23 13.20
C ALA A 71 -33.95 3.70 12.94
N GLY A 72 -34.54 4.38 13.93
CA GLY A 72 -34.95 5.78 13.86
C GLY A 72 -33.78 6.77 13.81
N GLU A 73 -34.08 8.06 13.67
CA GLU A 73 -33.06 9.12 13.63
C GLU A 73 -32.16 9.08 14.89
N PRO A 74 -30.83 9.27 14.76
CA PRO A 74 -29.93 9.33 15.90
C PRO A 74 -30.40 10.38 16.91
N THR A 75 -30.59 9.97 18.17
CA THR A 75 -31.02 10.88 19.21
C THR A 75 -29.84 11.74 19.69
N ALA A 76 -30.12 12.87 20.36
CA ALA A 76 -29.08 13.68 21.00
C ALA A 76 -28.21 12.85 21.97
N ARG A 77 -28.83 11.87 22.66
CA ARG A 77 -28.14 10.94 23.56
C ARG A 77 -27.17 10.02 22.83
N ASP A 78 -27.51 9.57 21.62
CA ASP A 78 -26.63 8.75 20.79
C ASP A 78 -25.40 9.54 20.33
N MET A 79 -25.59 10.81 19.99
CA MET A 79 -24.52 11.73 19.60
C MET A 79 -23.58 12.05 20.78
N ASP A 80 -24.13 12.28 21.97
CA ASP A 80 -23.33 12.50 23.19
C ASP A 80 -22.51 11.26 23.56
N SER A 81 -23.11 10.06 23.43
CA SER A 81 -22.43 8.77 23.66
C SER A 81 -21.29 8.55 22.65
N ALA A 82 -21.54 8.83 21.37
CA ALA A 82 -20.52 8.74 20.33
C ALA A 82 -19.37 9.73 20.57
N ARG A 83 -19.69 10.96 21.00
CA ARG A 83 -18.72 11.99 21.34
C ARG A 83 -17.83 11.54 22.50
N ALA A 84 -18.42 11.07 23.60
CA ALA A 84 -17.68 10.56 24.75
C ALA A 84 -16.77 9.38 24.38
N SER A 85 -17.24 8.51 23.48
CA SER A 85 -16.45 7.38 22.97
C SER A 85 -15.26 7.83 22.12
N LEU A 86 -15.45 8.83 21.25
CA LEU A 86 -14.37 9.42 20.45
C LEU A 86 -13.33 10.10 21.34
N GLU A 87 -13.76 10.88 22.34
CA GLU A 87 -12.85 11.53 23.30
C GLU A 87 -12.06 10.50 24.12
N SER A 88 -12.71 9.41 24.58
CA SER A 88 -12.04 8.31 25.27
C SER A 88 -11.01 7.61 24.37
N THR A 89 -11.36 7.36 23.11
CA THR A 89 -10.44 6.77 22.11
C THR A 89 -9.24 7.68 21.86
N CYS A 90 -9.45 8.99 21.72
CA CYS A 90 -8.34 9.93 21.53
C CYS A 90 -7.39 9.94 22.73
N LYS A 91 -7.91 9.93 23.97
CA LYS A 91 -7.09 9.84 25.18
C LYS A 91 -6.25 8.55 25.23
N LEU A 92 -6.86 7.43 24.84
CA LEU A 92 -6.15 6.14 24.75
C LEU A 92 -5.02 6.20 23.71
N LEU A 93 -5.27 6.77 22.54
CA LEU A 93 -4.27 6.87 21.48
C LEU A 93 -3.14 7.85 21.82
N GLU A 94 -3.43 8.95 22.50
CA GLU A 94 -2.40 9.86 23.05
C GLU A 94 -1.49 9.12 24.04
N ALA A 95 -2.07 8.29 24.92
CA ALA A 95 -1.32 7.47 25.86
C ALA A 95 -0.45 6.42 25.14
N VAL A 96 -0.98 5.77 24.10
CA VAL A 96 -0.21 4.84 23.25
C VAL A 96 0.95 5.57 22.58
N GLN A 97 0.70 6.71 21.94
CA GLN A 97 1.72 7.49 21.24
C GLN A 97 2.86 7.96 22.15
N LYS A 98 2.56 8.27 23.41
CA LYS A 98 3.55 8.66 24.42
C LYS A 98 4.50 7.51 24.78
N ASP A 99 4.00 6.27 24.74
CA ASP A 99 4.75 5.08 25.11
C ASP A 99 5.39 4.36 23.91
N LEU A 100 5.19 4.86 22.68
CA LEU A 100 5.81 4.30 21.48
C LEU A 100 7.35 4.32 21.57
N PRO A 101 8.04 3.24 21.19
CA PRO A 101 9.50 3.20 21.09
C PRO A 101 10.06 4.13 19.99
N ARG A 102 10.24 5.41 20.31
CA ARG A 102 10.64 6.44 19.33
C ARG A 102 12.02 6.21 18.70
N GLU A 103 12.92 5.46 19.35
CA GLU A 103 14.24 5.10 18.80
C GLU A 103 14.18 4.32 17.46
N GLY A 104 13.01 3.79 17.10
CA GLY A 104 12.77 3.13 15.81
C GLY A 104 12.55 4.10 14.63
N PHE A 105 12.31 5.39 14.88
CA PHE A 105 11.95 6.32 13.81
C PHE A 105 12.28 7.80 14.10
N ASP A 106 12.78 8.13 15.29
CA ASP A 106 13.18 9.47 15.70
C ASP A 106 14.68 9.50 16.08
N PRO A 107 15.55 10.12 15.26
CA PRO A 107 16.97 10.28 15.59
C PRO A 107 17.23 11.01 16.92
N LYS A 108 16.34 11.92 17.35
CA LYS A 108 16.50 12.62 18.64
C LYS A 108 16.32 11.68 19.82
N ALA A 109 15.32 10.79 19.75
CA ALA A 109 15.08 9.78 20.77
C ALA A 109 16.30 8.85 20.94
N VAL A 110 17.00 8.51 19.85
CA VAL A 110 18.25 7.73 19.91
C VAL A 110 19.32 8.48 20.72
N VAL A 111 19.51 9.78 20.47
CA VAL A 111 20.47 10.61 21.21
C VAL A 111 20.07 10.78 22.68
N GLU A 112 18.78 10.94 22.97
CA GLU A 112 18.25 11.04 24.33
C GLU A 112 18.53 9.77 25.16
N SER A 113 18.34 8.60 24.57
CA SER A 113 18.57 7.31 25.26
C SER A 113 20.04 6.91 25.37
N ASN A 114 20.88 7.26 24.39
CA ASN A 114 22.27 6.79 24.32
C ASN A 114 23.31 7.84 24.73
N GLY A 115 22.89 9.09 24.90
CA GLY A 115 23.75 10.23 25.21
C GLY A 115 24.38 10.88 23.98
N ARG A 116 25.21 11.90 24.21
CA ARG A 116 25.79 12.79 23.18
C ARG A 116 27.25 12.49 22.82
N ASP A 117 27.79 11.38 23.32
CA ASP A 117 29.17 10.99 23.08
C ASP A 117 29.34 10.46 21.63
N PRO A 118 30.22 11.04 20.80
CA PRO A 118 30.37 10.64 19.40
C PRO A 118 30.76 9.18 19.20
N SER A 119 31.63 8.65 20.07
CA SER A 119 32.09 7.26 20.00
C SER A 119 30.96 6.27 20.33
N LYS A 120 30.14 6.58 21.35
CA LYS A 120 28.94 5.80 21.68
C LYS A 120 27.90 5.82 20.56
N LEU A 121 27.64 6.98 19.95
CA LEU A 121 26.70 7.08 18.83
C LEU A 121 27.20 6.32 17.60
N THR A 122 28.50 6.40 17.30
CA THR A 122 29.15 5.63 16.21
C THR A 122 29.03 4.13 16.45
N ALA A 123 29.35 3.67 17.66
CA ALA A 123 29.20 2.26 18.05
C ALA A 123 27.73 1.83 17.97
N TRP A 124 26.80 2.66 18.44
CA TRP A 124 25.37 2.35 18.38
C TRP A 124 24.90 2.13 16.94
N VAL A 125 25.23 3.03 16.00
CA VAL A 125 24.86 2.87 14.58
C VAL A 125 25.48 1.61 14.00
N ARG A 126 26.77 1.36 14.27
CA ARG A 126 27.47 0.16 13.80
C ARG A 126 26.80 -1.12 14.30
N ASP A 127 26.44 -1.16 15.58
CA ASP A 127 26.02 -2.39 16.26
C ASP A 127 24.49 -2.64 16.15
N HIS A 128 23.69 -1.60 15.84
CA HIS A 128 22.23 -1.69 15.72
C HIS A 128 21.73 -1.56 14.28
N THR A 129 22.61 -1.42 13.29
CA THR A 129 22.22 -1.38 11.87
C THR A 129 23.08 -2.31 11.02
N SER A 130 22.41 -3.06 10.15
CA SER A 130 23.03 -3.98 9.19
C SER A 130 23.40 -3.23 7.93
N TRP A 131 24.60 -3.48 7.41
CA TRP A 131 24.94 -3.00 6.08
C TRP A 131 24.38 -3.91 4.99
N VAL A 132 23.83 -3.28 3.95
CA VAL A 132 23.36 -3.95 2.74
C VAL A 132 23.87 -3.21 1.50
N PRO A 133 24.31 -3.91 0.45
CA PRO A 133 25.01 -3.26 -0.65
C PRO A 133 24.03 -2.69 -1.69
N TYR A 134 23.98 -1.36 -1.78
CA TYR A 134 23.41 -0.61 -2.91
C TYR A 134 24.04 0.79 -2.96
N ARG A 135 23.92 1.45 -4.11
CA ARG A 135 24.54 2.76 -4.35
C ARG A 135 23.62 3.92 -4.00
N GLY A 136 24.18 4.94 -3.33
CA GLY A 136 23.50 6.21 -3.03
C GLY A 136 22.46 6.12 -1.90
N VAL A 137 21.68 7.20 -1.76
CA VAL A 137 20.63 7.37 -0.74
C VAL A 137 19.35 6.74 -1.23
N LEU A 138 18.82 5.77 -0.48
CA LEU A 138 17.47 5.24 -0.67
C LEU A 138 16.60 5.60 0.52
N ARG A 139 17.10 5.31 1.73
CA ARG A 139 16.35 5.31 2.99
C ARG A 139 16.44 6.63 3.75
N GLY A 140 17.60 7.27 3.71
CA GLY A 140 17.96 8.37 4.62
C GLY A 140 18.02 7.93 6.10
N PRO A 141 18.28 8.87 7.02
CA PRO A 141 18.42 8.59 8.44
C PRO A 141 17.20 7.85 9.05
N ILE A 142 15.99 8.33 8.76
CA ILE A 142 14.75 7.77 9.33
C ILE A 142 14.49 6.37 8.79
N GLY A 143 14.69 6.13 7.49
CA GLY A 143 14.47 4.80 6.91
C GLY A 143 15.41 3.72 7.46
N VAL A 144 16.67 4.08 7.78
CA VAL A 144 17.62 3.17 8.43
C VAL A 144 17.18 2.81 9.85
N LEU A 145 16.59 3.75 10.60
CA LEU A 145 16.06 3.44 11.95
C LEU A 145 14.91 2.43 11.89
N GLN A 146 14.09 2.47 10.83
CA GLN A 146 12.91 1.64 10.69
C GLN A 146 13.21 0.18 10.41
N ASP A 147 14.03 -0.12 9.38
CA ASP A 147 14.33 -1.50 8.99
C ASP A 147 15.70 -2.01 9.50
N ARG A 148 16.42 -1.15 10.23
CA ARG A 148 17.75 -1.41 10.79
C ARG A 148 18.75 -1.84 9.72
N CYS A 149 18.54 -1.43 8.47
CA CYS A 149 19.42 -1.74 7.34
C CYS A 149 19.77 -0.47 6.56
N GLY A 150 20.92 -0.45 5.89
CA GLY A 150 21.23 0.61 4.94
C GLY A 150 22.54 0.42 4.18
N GLY A 151 22.66 1.12 3.06
CA GLY A 151 23.92 1.28 2.33
C GLY A 151 24.94 2.11 3.10
N THR A 152 26.14 2.23 2.55
CA THR A 152 27.24 3.02 3.14
C THR A 152 26.82 4.46 3.42
N LEU A 153 26.23 5.12 2.40
CA LEU A 153 25.76 6.49 2.51
C LEU A 153 24.58 6.65 3.46
N ASP A 154 23.55 5.79 3.38
CA ASP A 154 22.38 5.89 4.27
C ASP A 154 22.75 5.75 5.76
N ARG A 155 23.63 4.80 6.11
CA ARG A 155 24.11 4.62 7.49
C ARG A 155 24.99 5.78 7.93
N THR A 156 25.81 6.33 7.04
CA THR A 156 26.63 7.53 7.30
C THR A 156 25.75 8.76 7.54
N LEU A 157 24.66 8.93 6.77
CA LEU A 157 23.68 10.00 6.98
C LEU A 157 22.98 9.86 8.33
N LEU A 158 22.63 8.63 8.75
CA LEU A 158 22.08 8.41 10.10
C LEU A 158 23.09 8.86 11.17
N LEU A 159 24.36 8.45 11.08
CA LEU A 159 25.36 8.90 12.04
C LEU A 159 25.54 10.42 12.02
N ALA A 160 25.53 11.04 10.84
CA ALA A 160 25.61 12.49 10.70
C ALA A 160 24.44 13.21 11.38
N GLU A 161 23.22 12.69 11.23
CA GLU A 161 22.02 13.20 11.89
C GLU A 161 22.11 13.07 13.43
N LEU A 162 22.58 11.93 13.95
CA LEU A 162 22.75 11.73 15.39
C LEU A 162 23.81 12.65 15.97
N LEU A 163 24.96 12.80 15.31
CA LEU A 163 26.04 13.68 15.75
C LEU A 163 25.63 15.16 15.68
N THR A 164 24.85 15.55 14.67
CA THR A 164 24.28 16.91 14.58
C THR A 164 23.30 17.18 15.72
N ASN A 165 22.42 16.22 16.03
CA ASN A 165 21.50 16.31 17.19
C ASN A 165 22.26 16.28 18.54
N ALA A 166 23.47 15.71 18.58
CA ALA A 166 24.39 15.80 19.71
C ALA A 166 25.18 17.13 19.78
N GLY A 167 24.98 18.04 18.82
CA GLY A 167 25.60 19.36 18.77
C GLY A 167 26.96 19.40 18.07
N ARG A 168 27.26 18.45 17.18
CA ARG A 168 28.51 18.41 16.41
C ARG A 168 28.34 19.02 15.02
N GLU A 169 29.37 19.70 14.54
CA GLU A 169 29.52 19.99 13.10
C GLU A 169 29.99 18.72 12.39
N VAL A 170 29.36 18.37 11.27
CA VAL A 170 29.63 17.13 10.53
C VAL A 170 29.85 17.43 9.04
N ARG A 171 30.78 16.70 8.42
CA ARG A 171 30.97 16.66 6.97
C ARG A 171 31.12 15.23 6.46
N LEU A 172 30.57 14.96 5.29
CA LEU A 172 30.58 13.66 4.61
C LEU A 172 31.78 13.56 3.67
N GLY A 173 32.47 12.43 3.70
CA GLY A 173 33.53 12.06 2.78
C GLY A 173 33.09 10.89 1.89
N SER A 174 33.52 10.92 0.63
CA SER A 174 33.33 9.82 -0.32
C SER A 174 34.67 9.40 -0.95
N VAL A 175 34.78 8.13 -1.30
CA VAL A 175 35.92 7.56 -2.01
C VAL A 175 35.46 6.36 -2.86
N THR A 176 36.10 6.14 -4.00
CA THR A 176 35.94 4.92 -4.78
C THR A 176 37.09 3.98 -4.48
N LEU A 177 36.79 2.83 -3.89
CA LEU A 177 37.80 1.84 -3.50
C LEU A 177 38.24 0.99 -4.69
N ASP A 178 39.52 0.58 -4.72
CA ASP A 178 39.99 -0.43 -5.67
C ASP A 178 39.28 -1.78 -5.38
N PRO A 179 38.64 -2.42 -6.37
CA PRO A 179 38.01 -3.73 -6.23
C PRO A 179 38.89 -4.81 -5.57
N ASN A 180 40.22 -4.71 -5.69
CA ASN A 180 41.18 -5.68 -5.17
C ASN A 180 41.82 -5.27 -3.84
N SER A 181 41.39 -4.15 -3.25
CA SER A 181 41.92 -3.64 -1.99
C SER A 181 41.55 -4.54 -0.79
N ALA A 182 42.38 -4.47 0.25
CA ALA A 182 42.11 -5.14 1.52
C ALA A 182 40.80 -4.63 2.18
N ASP A 183 40.45 -3.37 1.95
CA ASP A 183 39.23 -2.75 2.45
C ASP A 183 37.97 -3.35 1.79
N VAL A 184 37.96 -3.52 0.46
CA VAL A 184 36.88 -4.21 -0.26
C VAL A 184 36.77 -5.67 0.19
N ALA A 185 37.89 -6.36 0.42
CA ALA A 185 37.88 -7.72 0.95
C ALA A 185 37.29 -7.78 2.38
N ALA A 186 37.65 -6.82 3.25
CA ALA A 186 37.14 -6.72 4.61
C ALA A 186 35.63 -6.44 4.64
N MET A 187 35.16 -5.49 3.83
CA MET A 187 33.74 -5.20 3.66
C MET A 187 33.01 -6.44 3.14
N THR A 188 33.51 -7.09 2.10
CA THR A 188 32.91 -8.33 1.57
C THR A 188 32.80 -9.42 2.64
N ALA A 189 33.79 -9.55 3.53
CA ALA A 189 33.73 -10.47 4.66
C ALA A 189 32.60 -10.14 5.65
N THR A 190 32.28 -8.86 5.88
CA THR A 190 31.12 -8.45 6.69
C THR A 190 29.79 -8.93 6.09
N LEU A 191 29.64 -8.93 4.76
CA LEU A 191 28.42 -9.46 4.10
C LEU A 191 28.26 -10.98 4.28
N LEU A 192 29.35 -11.69 4.54
CA LEU A 192 29.38 -13.14 4.70
C LEU A 192 29.09 -13.59 6.13
N ASP A 193 29.04 -12.70 7.12
CA ASP A 193 28.78 -13.04 8.52
C ASP A 193 27.31 -12.82 8.92
N PRO A 194 26.48 -13.89 9.00
CA PRO A 194 25.06 -13.76 9.37
C PRO A 194 24.85 -13.32 10.83
N LYS A 195 25.89 -13.41 11.68
CA LYS A 195 25.78 -13.06 13.12
C LYS A 195 25.75 -11.54 13.36
N GLN A 196 26.06 -10.74 12.35
CA GLN A 196 26.10 -9.28 12.42
C GLN A 196 24.86 -8.58 11.87
N ASP A 197 23.74 -9.28 11.67
CA ASP A 197 22.51 -8.68 11.17
C ASP A 197 21.52 -8.38 12.32
N PRO A 198 21.59 -7.19 12.97
CA PRO A 198 20.65 -6.78 14.02
C PRO A 198 19.19 -6.73 13.53
N ALA A 199 18.93 -6.52 12.23
CA ALA A 199 17.57 -6.57 11.68
C ALA A 199 16.92 -7.96 11.83
N THR A 200 17.74 -9.02 11.86
CA THR A 200 17.30 -10.39 12.17
C THR A 200 16.87 -10.57 13.62
N LYS A 201 17.48 -9.87 14.59
CA LYS A 201 17.12 -9.99 16.02
C LYS A 201 15.75 -9.39 16.32
N THR A 202 15.41 -8.26 15.69
CA THR A 202 14.08 -7.64 15.82
C THR A 202 13.01 -8.45 15.07
N ALA A 203 13.33 -9.02 13.89
CA ALA A 203 12.42 -9.88 13.13
C ALA A 203 12.22 -11.28 13.75
N ALA A 204 13.19 -11.79 14.53
CA ALA A 204 13.12 -13.10 15.17
C ALA A 204 12.51 -13.08 16.59
N ALA A 205 12.13 -11.91 17.12
CA ALA A 205 11.40 -11.85 18.37
C ALA A 205 10.04 -12.54 18.17
N ALA A 206 9.80 -13.64 18.89
CA ALA A 206 8.51 -14.30 18.85
C ALA A 206 7.42 -13.29 19.28
N PRO A 207 6.26 -13.27 18.61
CA PRO A 207 5.16 -12.43 19.06
C PRO A 207 4.84 -12.80 20.52
N PRO A 208 4.52 -11.81 21.37
CA PRO A 208 4.27 -12.06 22.78
C PRO A 208 3.20 -13.13 22.92
N THR A 209 3.39 -14.03 23.88
CA THR A 209 2.36 -14.98 24.29
C THR A 209 1.10 -14.23 24.71
N GLU A 210 -0.05 -14.91 24.70
CA GLU A 210 -1.30 -14.28 25.16
C GLU A 210 -1.17 -13.77 26.61
N ALA A 211 -0.48 -14.51 27.48
CA ALA A 211 -0.22 -14.11 28.85
C ALA A 211 0.66 -12.86 28.95
N GLU A 212 1.75 -12.78 28.17
CA GLU A 212 2.60 -11.59 28.12
C GLU A 212 1.85 -10.37 27.58
N GLN A 213 1.03 -10.56 26.54
CA GLN A 213 0.20 -9.49 25.98
C GLN A 213 -0.82 -8.98 27.01
N ILE A 214 -1.46 -9.87 27.76
CA ILE A 214 -2.38 -9.50 28.85
C ILE A 214 -1.64 -8.71 29.93
N ALA A 215 -0.46 -9.19 30.36
CA ALA A 215 0.34 -8.52 31.39
C ALA A 215 0.78 -7.11 30.97
N LEU A 216 1.23 -6.95 29.71
CA LEU A 216 1.56 -5.65 29.12
C LEU A 216 0.33 -4.74 29.07
N THR A 217 -0.84 -5.30 28.72
CA THR A 217 -2.11 -4.57 28.65
C THR A 217 -2.55 -4.06 30.01
N GLU A 218 -2.45 -4.89 31.04
CA GLU A 218 -2.73 -4.46 32.40
C GLU A 218 -1.75 -3.40 32.92
N ALA A 219 -0.46 -3.57 32.66
CA ALA A 219 0.55 -2.61 33.06
C ALA A 219 0.30 -1.23 32.41
N PHE A 220 -0.02 -1.23 31.12
CA PHE A 220 -0.42 -0.04 30.38
C PHE A 220 -1.70 0.58 30.94
N ALA A 221 -2.74 -0.23 31.17
CA ALA A 221 -4.01 0.22 31.74
C ALA A 221 -3.81 0.94 33.08
N ARG A 222 -3.04 0.31 33.99
CA ARG A 222 -2.71 0.88 35.31
C ARG A 222 -1.90 2.17 35.19
N LYS A 223 -0.91 2.22 34.29
CA LYS A 223 -0.04 3.39 34.07
C LYS A 223 -0.82 4.62 33.62
N HIS A 224 -1.83 4.44 32.76
CA HIS A 224 -2.58 5.54 32.14
C HIS A 224 -4.01 5.72 32.68
N GLY A 225 -4.43 4.92 33.66
CA GLY A 225 -5.72 5.08 34.34
C GLY A 225 -6.93 4.55 33.56
N PHE A 226 -6.75 3.53 32.72
CA PHE A 226 -7.84 2.86 32.00
C PHE A 226 -8.33 1.59 32.73
N ASP A 227 -9.57 1.16 32.44
CA ASP A 227 -10.11 -0.11 32.94
C ASP A 227 -9.38 -1.31 32.29
N PRO A 228 -8.62 -2.11 33.06
CA PRO A 228 -7.89 -3.25 32.52
C PRO A 228 -8.79 -4.29 31.83
N GLU A 229 -10.01 -4.54 32.32
CA GLU A 229 -10.90 -5.57 31.77
C GLU A 229 -11.49 -5.18 30.42
N GLN A 230 -11.66 -3.87 30.19
CA GLN A 230 -12.07 -3.35 28.89
C GLN A 230 -10.93 -3.47 27.87
N LEU A 231 -9.69 -3.16 28.26
CA LEU A 231 -8.55 -3.23 27.34
C LEU A 231 -8.14 -4.67 27.02
N LYS A 232 -8.19 -5.59 27.99
CA LYS A 232 -7.86 -7.02 27.82
C LYS A 232 -8.65 -7.69 26.71
N ARG A 233 -9.98 -7.54 26.72
CA ARG A 233 -10.86 -8.18 25.72
C ARG A 233 -10.49 -7.76 24.30
N GLY A 234 -10.32 -6.47 24.08
CA GLY A 234 -9.91 -5.96 22.76
C GLY A 234 -8.51 -6.44 22.35
N ALA A 235 -7.55 -6.47 23.28
CA ALA A 235 -6.19 -6.93 23.01
C ALA A 235 -6.13 -8.42 22.64
N SER A 236 -6.84 -9.29 23.37
CA SER A 236 -6.90 -10.73 23.07
C SER A 236 -7.59 -11.02 21.73
N ASP A 237 -8.72 -10.37 21.46
CA ASP A 237 -9.45 -10.53 20.19
C ASP A 237 -8.59 -10.06 19.00
N GLY A 238 -7.88 -8.95 19.15
CA GLY A 238 -6.94 -8.44 18.15
C GLY A 238 -5.84 -9.46 17.84
N LEU A 239 -5.13 -9.93 18.87
CA LEU A 239 -4.03 -10.89 18.75
C LEU A 239 -4.46 -12.19 18.07
N LEU A 240 -5.62 -12.74 18.45
CA LEU A 240 -6.15 -13.96 17.85
C LEU A 240 -6.44 -13.77 16.36
N ARG A 241 -7.06 -12.64 15.98
CA ARG A 241 -7.33 -12.31 14.57
C ARG A 241 -6.05 -12.18 13.76
N THR A 242 -5.02 -11.50 14.27
CA THR A 242 -3.72 -11.37 13.62
C THR A 242 -3.08 -12.75 13.38
N ARG A 243 -3.07 -13.61 14.41
CA ARG A 243 -2.50 -14.96 14.30
C ARG A 243 -3.23 -15.82 13.27
N GLN A 244 -4.56 -15.78 13.28
CA GLN A 244 -5.36 -16.51 12.30
C GLN A 244 -5.12 -16.01 10.88
N LEU A 245 -5.01 -14.69 10.69
CA LEU A 245 -4.72 -14.08 9.39
C LEU A 245 -3.33 -14.48 8.90
N ALA A 246 -2.32 -14.36 9.75
CA ALA A 246 -0.94 -14.73 9.42
C ALA A 246 -0.81 -16.23 9.10
N ALA A 247 -1.48 -17.12 9.86
CA ALA A 247 -1.46 -18.56 9.61
C ALA A 247 -2.13 -18.91 8.26
N LYS A 248 -3.29 -18.32 7.96
CA LYS A 248 -3.97 -18.52 6.67
C LYS A 248 -3.12 -18.01 5.51
N LEU A 249 -2.53 -16.83 5.67
CA LEU A 249 -1.65 -16.26 4.66
C LEU A 249 -0.41 -17.13 4.43
N ALA A 250 0.24 -17.61 5.48
CA ALA A 250 1.42 -18.47 5.39
C ALA A 250 1.12 -19.80 4.69
N ALA A 251 -0.01 -20.45 5.01
CA ALA A 251 -0.45 -21.68 4.35
C ALA A 251 -0.68 -21.45 2.85
N ARG A 252 -1.45 -20.41 2.50
CA ARG A 252 -1.72 -20.07 1.11
C ARG A 252 -0.46 -19.74 0.32
N VAL A 253 0.46 -18.96 0.90
CA VAL A 253 1.74 -18.61 0.26
C VAL A 253 2.57 -19.87 0.01
N ALA A 254 2.61 -20.81 0.96
CA ALA A 254 3.33 -22.06 0.79
C ALA A 254 2.77 -22.88 -0.39
N ASP A 255 1.45 -23.10 -0.41
CA ASP A 255 0.77 -23.87 -1.46
C ASP A 255 0.96 -23.24 -2.85
N GLN A 256 0.77 -21.92 -2.95
CA GLN A 256 0.91 -21.20 -4.22
C GLN A 256 2.37 -21.13 -4.70
N SER A 257 3.33 -20.97 -3.80
CA SER A 257 4.75 -20.94 -4.16
C SER A 257 5.23 -22.30 -4.66
N GLU A 258 4.77 -23.39 -4.04
CA GLU A 258 5.05 -24.76 -4.48
C GLU A 258 4.41 -25.03 -5.85
N ALA A 259 3.11 -24.77 -6.00
CA ALA A 259 2.40 -24.95 -7.27
C ALA A 259 3.02 -24.13 -8.43
N LEU A 260 3.45 -22.89 -8.15
CA LEU A 260 4.10 -22.05 -9.14
C LEU A 260 5.50 -22.57 -9.50
N THR A 261 6.27 -23.02 -8.51
CA THR A 261 7.60 -23.63 -8.74
C THR A 261 7.47 -24.88 -9.61
N ASP A 262 6.51 -25.75 -9.30
CA ASP A 262 6.23 -26.97 -10.04
C ASP A 262 5.79 -26.68 -11.49
N ALA A 263 4.92 -25.68 -11.67
CA ALA A 263 4.46 -25.28 -13.00
C ALA A 263 5.61 -24.73 -13.88
N LEU A 264 6.50 -23.92 -13.29
CA LEU A 264 7.63 -23.33 -14.01
C LEU A 264 8.71 -24.37 -14.35
N GLY A 265 8.85 -25.41 -13.53
CA GLY A 265 9.89 -26.42 -13.64
C GLY A 265 11.28 -25.84 -13.33
N GLN A 266 12.32 -26.38 -13.96
CA GLN A 266 13.68 -25.88 -13.76
C GLN A 266 13.85 -24.52 -14.45
N LEU A 267 13.97 -23.46 -13.66
CA LEU A 267 14.31 -22.13 -14.16
C LEU A 267 15.70 -22.16 -14.81
N PRO A 268 15.93 -21.42 -15.92
CA PRO A 268 17.22 -21.35 -16.59
C PRO A 268 18.36 -21.03 -15.62
N ALA A 269 19.58 -21.51 -15.89
CA ALA A 269 20.75 -21.06 -15.12
C ALA A 269 20.85 -19.53 -15.20
N ALA A 270 21.10 -18.87 -14.06
CA ALA A 270 21.21 -17.42 -14.04
C ALA A 270 22.44 -17.07 -14.87
N GLU A 271 22.29 -16.19 -15.85
CA GLU A 271 23.48 -15.54 -16.37
C GLU A 271 24.13 -14.77 -15.21
N PRO A 272 25.45 -14.87 -15.02
CA PRO A 272 26.15 -14.05 -14.03
C PRO A 272 26.09 -12.59 -14.48
N ALA A 273 25.00 -11.90 -14.12
CA ALA A 273 24.94 -10.45 -14.21
C ALA A 273 26.05 -9.86 -13.33
N ALA A 274 26.65 -8.75 -13.78
CA ALA A 274 27.59 -7.99 -12.96
C ALA A 274 26.92 -7.70 -11.61
N ASP A 275 27.51 -8.19 -10.51
CA ASP A 275 26.91 -8.09 -9.18
C ASP A 275 26.77 -6.61 -8.79
N PRO A 276 25.54 -6.05 -8.72
CA PRO A 276 25.35 -4.65 -8.31
C PRO A 276 25.90 -4.40 -6.91
N ALA A 277 26.01 -5.46 -6.08
CA ALA A 277 26.65 -5.37 -4.79
C ALA A 277 28.13 -5.02 -4.92
N ALA A 278 28.87 -5.60 -5.88
CA ALA A 278 30.30 -5.32 -6.06
C ALA A 278 30.61 -3.86 -6.39
N GLN A 279 29.74 -3.18 -7.15
CA GLN A 279 29.87 -1.74 -7.41
C GLN A 279 29.49 -0.91 -6.18
N ALA A 280 28.45 -1.32 -5.44
CA ALA A 280 28.05 -0.65 -4.21
C ALA A 280 29.11 -0.76 -3.10
N ILE A 281 29.92 -1.81 -3.09
CA ILE A 281 31.04 -1.98 -2.16
C ILE A 281 32.16 -0.98 -2.45
N GLN A 282 32.39 -0.63 -3.72
CA GLN A 282 33.43 0.33 -4.11
C GLN A 282 33.05 1.79 -3.80
N ASP A 283 31.76 2.14 -3.84
CA ASP A 283 31.27 3.48 -3.51
C ASP A 283 31.15 3.66 -1.99
N HIS A 284 32.26 4.01 -1.36
CA HIS A 284 32.38 4.06 0.10
C HIS A 284 32.19 5.46 0.65
N TRP A 285 31.44 5.55 1.74
CA TRP A 285 31.08 6.79 2.41
C TRP A 285 31.41 6.70 3.90
N PHE A 286 31.95 7.80 4.41
CA PHE A 286 32.35 7.98 5.80
C PHE A 286 32.12 9.44 6.20
N LEU A 287 32.34 9.80 7.47
CA LEU A 287 32.19 11.18 7.91
C LEU A 287 33.33 11.66 8.80
N GLN A 288 33.39 12.97 8.96
CA GLN A 288 34.13 13.62 10.02
C GLN A 288 33.21 14.49 10.85
N HIS A 289 33.47 14.54 12.16
CA HIS A 289 32.82 15.47 13.06
C HIS A 289 33.85 16.34 13.77
N ARG A 290 33.42 17.52 14.20
CA ARG A 290 34.28 18.48 14.88
C ARG A 290 34.21 18.33 16.39
N GLU A 291 35.36 18.15 17.03
CA GLU A 291 35.49 18.15 18.50
C GLU A 291 35.47 19.59 19.05
N PRO A 292 35.22 19.82 20.37
CA PRO A 292 35.18 21.15 20.97
C PRO A 292 36.50 21.91 20.82
N GLY A 293 37.63 21.19 20.71
CA GLY A 293 38.95 21.75 20.41
C GLY A 293 39.15 22.15 18.94
N GLY A 294 38.13 21.99 18.08
CA GLY A 294 38.15 22.39 16.67
C GLY A 294 38.74 21.36 15.69
N ALA A 295 39.30 20.26 16.20
CA ALA A 295 39.86 19.17 15.38
C ALA A 295 38.75 18.35 14.72
N TRP A 296 38.99 17.92 13.48
CA TRP A 296 38.14 16.97 12.76
C TRP A 296 38.55 15.53 13.08
N VAL A 297 37.59 14.72 13.52
CA VAL A 297 37.77 13.30 13.82
C VAL A 297 36.97 12.48 12.83
N THR A 298 37.60 11.48 12.22
CA THR A 298 36.96 10.57 11.26
C THR A 298 36.19 9.48 11.99
N ALA A 299 34.98 9.19 11.52
CA ALA A 299 34.20 8.04 11.93
C ALA A 299 33.80 7.22 10.69
N ASP A 300 34.08 5.92 10.73
CA ASP A 300 33.74 4.96 9.69
C ASP A 300 33.02 3.76 10.33
N LEU A 301 31.90 3.36 9.73
CA LEU A 301 31.01 2.32 10.24
C LEU A 301 31.40 0.91 9.80
N LEU A 302 32.15 0.77 8.71
CA LEU A 302 32.57 -0.54 8.17
C LEU A 302 34.06 -0.79 8.38
N LEU A 303 34.86 0.27 8.47
CA LEU A 303 36.30 0.21 8.65
C LEU A 303 36.69 0.99 9.92
N PRO A 304 36.34 0.49 11.13
CA PRO A 304 36.50 1.23 12.37
C PRO A 304 37.97 1.52 12.74
N ASN A 305 38.90 0.75 12.18
CA ASN A 305 40.35 0.98 12.32
C ASN A 305 40.89 1.96 11.27
N GLY A 306 40.02 2.56 10.46
CA GLY A 306 40.37 3.32 9.28
C GLY A 306 40.60 2.43 8.05
N LEU A 307 40.66 3.08 6.88
CA LEU A 307 41.07 2.47 5.62
C LEU A 307 42.54 2.03 5.69
N ALA A 308 42.84 0.82 5.23
CA ALA A 308 44.19 0.26 5.31
C ALA A 308 45.17 0.87 4.29
N ASP A 309 44.65 1.41 3.19
CA ASP A 309 45.48 1.94 2.11
C ASP A 309 45.95 3.38 2.38
N ALA A 310 47.26 3.61 2.27
CA ALA A 310 47.89 4.92 2.51
C ALA A 310 47.55 5.97 1.43
N GLN A 311 46.88 5.56 0.36
CA GLN A 311 46.42 6.43 -0.72
C GLN A 311 44.99 6.97 -0.46
N MET A 312 44.93 8.06 0.30
CA MET A 312 44.06 9.24 0.08
C MET A 312 43.00 9.63 1.11
N LYS A 313 42.92 10.97 1.20
CA LYS A 313 41.83 11.81 1.72
C LYS A 313 40.57 11.60 0.87
N ALA A 314 39.39 11.85 1.42
CA ALA A 314 38.13 11.86 0.66
C ALA A 314 38.30 12.63 -0.68
N THR A 315 37.78 12.08 -1.77
CA THR A 315 37.83 12.75 -3.08
C THR A 315 36.97 14.02 -3.08
N ARG A 316 35.93 14.02 -2.25
CA ARG A 316 35.04 15.16 -2.01
C ARG A 316 34.57 15.20 -0.56
N TRP A 317 34.49 16.41 -0.02
CA TRP A 317 33.84 16.71 1.24
C TRP A 317 32.56 17.51 1.01
N THR A 318 31.50 17.16 1.75
CA THR A 318 30.23 17.91 1.75
C THR A 318 29.80 18.15 3.18
N ASP A 319 29.59 19.41 3.57
CA ASP A 319 29.08 19.73 4.91
C ASP A 319 27.67 19.17 5.10
N TYR A 320 27.43 18.52 6.23
CA TYR A 320 26.12 17.96 6.53
C TYR A 320 25.20 19.05 7.07
N LYS A 321 24.32 19.56 6.21
CA LYS A 321 23.29 20.54 6.59
C LYS A 321 21.98 20.24 5.88
N VAL A 322 20.99 19.77 6.65
CA VAL A 322 19.62 19.57 6.14
C VAL A 322 18.90 20.92 6.08
N VAL A 323 18.40 21.29 4.91
CA VAL A 323 17.68 22.56 4.69
C VAL A 323 16.29 22.24 4.16
N ASN A 324 15.24 22.64 4.89
CA ASN A 324 13.84 22.36 4.53
C ASN A 324 13.57 20.86 4.23
N GLY A 325 14.22 19.96 4.97
CA GLY A 325 14.10 18.50 4.77
C GLY A 325 14.90 17.94 3.59
N ARG A 326 15.65 18.77 2.86
CA ARG A 326 16.54 18.34 1.77
C ARG A 326 17.86 17.80 2.32
N LEU A 327 18.23 16.58 1.95
CA LEU A 327 19.52 16.01 2.32
C LEU A 327 20.65 16.64 1.48
N PRO A 328 21.85 16.90 2.06
CA PRO A 328 22.98 17.53 1.38
C PRO A 328 23.73 16.53 0.48
N VAL A 329 23.00 15.93 -0.47
CA VAL A 329 23.50 14.92 -1.41
C VAL A 329 23.04 15.29 -2.82
N ASP A 330 23.98 15.21 -3.77
CA ASP A 330 23.72 15.47 -5.19
C ASP A 330 22.71 14.47 -5.76
N ASP A 331 21.87 14.91 -6.70
CA ASP A 331 20.82 14.06 -7.32
C ASP A 331 21.38 12.77 -7.94
N ALA A 332 22.63 12.78 -8.42
CA ALA A 332 23.29 11.59 -8.98
C ALA A 332 23.46 10.44 -7.96
N ASN A 333 23.46 10.75 -6.66
CA ASN A 333 23.62 9.80 -5.56
C ASN A 333 22.31 9.58 -4.79
N VAL A 334 21.15 9.93 -5.36
CA VAL A 334 19.86 9.74 -4.71
C VAL A 334 18.95 8.91 -5.59
N HIS A 335 18.26 7.93 -4.99
CA HIS A 335 17.17 7.25 -5.66
C HIS A 335 16.02 8.24 -5.90
N THR A 336 15.40 8.19 -7.08
CA THR A 336 14.27 9.08 -7.39
C THR A 336 13.10 8.30 -7.93
N VAL A 337 11.89 8.79 -7.63
CA VAL A 337 10.65 8.41 -8.30
C VAL A 337 10.16 9.63 -9.05
N GLN A 338 9.93 9.53 -10.35
CA GLN A 338 9.24 10.57 -11.12
C GLN A 338 7.84 10.09 -11.46
N VAL A 339 6.85 10.95 -11.23
CA VAL A 339 5.46 10.73 -11.62
C VAL A 339 5.17 11.62 -12.80
N HIS A 340 4.84 11.03 -13.94
CA HIS A 340 4.41 11.75 -15.14
C HIS A 340 2.93 11.47 -15.40
N VAL A 341 2.17 12.52 -15.75
CA VAL A 341 0.82 12.38 -16.31
C VAL A 341 0.93 12.60 -17.81
N VAL A 342 0.67 11.55 -18.58
CA VAL A 342 0.83 11.56 -20.04
C VAL A 342 -0.53 11.49 -20.71
N VAL A 343 -0.82 12.49 -21.53
CA VAL A 343 -2.07 12.65 -22.27
C VAL A 343 -1.86 12.16 -23.69
N GLU A 344 -2.72 11.25 -24.15
CA GLU A 344 -2.78 10.82 -25.54
C GLU A 344 -3.94 11.52 -26.26
N ARG A 345 -3.63 12.15 -27.38
CA ARG A 345 -4.63 12.72 -28.30
C ARG A 345 -4.59 12.03 -29.66
N MET A 346 -5.76 11.84 -30.24
CA MET A 346 -5.94 11.40 -31.62
C MET A 346 -6.36 12.59 -32.47
N SER A 347 -5.65 12.85 -33.57
CA SER A 347 -6.04 13.84 -34.58
C SER A 347 -5.75 13.28 -35.97
N ARG A 348 -6.73 13.39 -36.89
CA ARG A 348 -6.65 12.80 -38.25
C ARG A 348 -6.20 11.33 -38.27
N GLY A 349 -6.70 10.52 -37.32
CA GLY A 349 -6.36 9.10 -37.16
C GLY A 349 -4.93 8.82 -36.67
N LYS A 350 -4.16 9.84 -36.28
CA LYS A 350 -2.82 9.71 -35.70
C LYS A 350 -2.83 10.01 -34.21
N ARG A 351 -2.19 9.14 -33.44
CA ARG A 351 -1.98 9.32 -31.99
C ARG A 351 -0.72 10.14 -31.74
N SER A 352 -0.78 11.03 -30.75
CA SER A 352 0.37 11.74 -30.21
C SER A 352 0.22 11.85 -28.70
N GLU A 353 1.35 11.83 -27.99
CA GLU A 353 1.38 11.92 -26.53
C GLU A 353 2.09 13.21 -26.09
N ALA A 354 1.65 13.77 -24.96
CA ALA A 354 2.26 14.92 -24.32
C ALA A 354 2.22 14.78 -22.80
N VAL A 355 3.23 15.31 -22.11
CA VAL A 355 3.32 15.27 -20.63
C VAL A 355 2.62 16.50 -20.05
N ALA A 356 1.57 16.29 -19.26
CA ALA A 356 0.79 17.36 -18.61
C ALA A 356 1.31 17.73 -17.21
N LEU A 357 2.03 16.80 -16.55
CA LEU A 357 2.64 16.97 -15.24
C LEU A 357 3.90 16.11 -15.14
N LYS A 358 4.99 16.65 -14.59
CA LYS A 358 6.19 15.90 -14.23
C LYS A 358 6.73 16.31 -12.86
N GLN A 359 6.56 15.44 -11.86
CA GLN A 359 7.10 15.69 -10.52
C GLN A 359 8.15 14.66 -10.13
N THR A 360 9.32 15.14 -9.67
CA THR A 360 10.39 14.29 -9.11
C THR A 360 10.29 14.24 -7.59
N LEU A 361 10.39 13.03 -7.05
CA LEU A 361 10.29 12.71 -5.63
C LEU A 361 11.58 12.01 -5.18
N ARG A 362 12.11 12.41 -4.02
CA ARG A 362 13.23 11.72 -3.37
C ARG A 362 12.68 10.90 -2.19
N PRO A 363 12.61 9.56 -2.28
CA PRO A 363 11.96 8.70 -1.30
C PRO A 363 12.38 8.95 0.16
N ALA A 364 13.68 9.12 0.41
CA ALA A 364 14.22 9.42 1.75
C ALA A 364 13.70 10.73 2.38
N GLU A 365 13.26 11.70 1.56
CA GLU A 365 12.82 13.04 2.00
C GLU A 365 11.28 13.16 2.12
N ILE A 366 10.56 12.15 1.64
CA ILE A 366 9.10 12.08 1.64
C ILE A 366 8.54 10.89 2.44
N LEU A 367 9.39 10.15 3.16
CA LEU A 367 8.97 9.04 4.00
C LEU A 367 7.90 9.49 5.01
N GLY A 368 6.76 8.79 5.02
CA GLY A 368 5.61 9.14 5.88
C GLY A 368 4.69 10.23 5.32
N LYS A 369 5.07 10.92 4.22
CA LYS A 369 4.22 11.92 3.57
C LYS A 369 3.21 11.23 2.65
N ARG A 370 1.99 11.76 2.60
CA ARG A 370 0.94 11.28 1.70
C ARG A 370 1.16 11.85 0.30
N VAL A 371 1.13 10.99 -0.72
CA VAL A 371 1.25 11.38 -2.13
C VAL A 371 -0.05 11.02 -2.85
N THR A 372 -0.76 12.02 -3.38
CA THR A 372 -2.06 11.82 -4.05
C THR A 372 -2.11 12.54 -5.38
N LEU A 373 -2.49 11.84 -6.44
CA LEU A 373 -2.80 12.40 -7.76
C LEU A 373 -4.32 12.46 -7.94
N PHE A 374 -4.81 13.62 -8.38
CA PHE A 374 -6.21 13.86 -8.74
C PHE A 374 -6.30 14.97 -9.80
N HIS A 375 -7.47 15.15 -10.41
CA HIS A 375 -7.68 16.17 -11.44
C HIS A 375 -8.67 17.21 -10.99
N HIS A 376 -8.30 18.49 -11.10
CA HIS A 376 -9.15 19.62 -10.79
C HIS A 376 -9.93 20.08 -12.03
N PRO A 377 -11.28 20.01 -12.03
CA PRO A 377 -12.10 20.56 -13.10
C PRO A 377 -12.16 22.09 -13.03
N THR A 378 -11.91 22.80 -14.12
CA THR A 378 -11.85 24.28 -14.11
C THR A 378 -13.22 24.98 -14.08
N LYS A 379 -14.30 24.29 -14.48
CA LYS A 379 -15.65 24.84 -14.54
C LYS A 379 -16.67 23.91 -13.90
N TRP A 380 -16.44 23.61 -12.63
CA TRP A 380 -17.34 22.77 -11.87
C TRP A 380 -18.57 23.56 -11.38
N PRO A 381 -19.81 23.03 -11.50
CA PRO A 381 -21.01 23.77 -11.10
C PRO A 381 -21.11 23.96 -9.59
N SER A 382 -21.23 25.21 -9.14
CA SER A 382 -21.35 25.54 -7.71
C SER A 382 -22.69 25.13 -7.08
N ASP A 383 -23.70 24.91 -7.93
CA ASP A 383 -25.08 24.56 -7.60
C ASP A 383 -25.37 23.06 -7.83
N LEU A 384 -24.35 22.23 -8.06
CA LEU A 384 -24.52 20.80 -8.33
C LEU A 384 -25.39 20.09 -7.27
N MET A 385 -25.28 20.52 -6.01
CA MET A 385 -26.02 19.99 -4.86
C MET A 385 -27.33 20.75 -4.56
N ALA A 386 -27.77 21.66 -5.44
CA ALA A 386 -29.00 22.42 -5.27
C ALA A 386 -30.25 21.53 -5.37
N PRO A 387 -31.33 21.83 -4.63
CA PRO A 387 -32.51 20.95 -4.56
C PRO A 387 -33.43 20.97 -5.80
N GLU A 388 -33.14 21.71 -6.88
CA GLU A 388 -34.12 21.94 -7.95
C GLU A 388 -34.12 20.92 -9.09
N GLY A 389 -35.31 20.36 -9.35
CA GLY A 389 -35.83 19.90 -10.66
C GLY A 389 -35.26 18.62 -11.27
N GLN A 390 -33.94 18.50 -11.38
CA GLN A 390 -33.25 17.33 -11.96
C GLN A 390 -32.69 16.42 -10.87
N GLN A 391 -32.69 15.10 -11.12
CA GLN A 391 -32.04 14.16 -10.22
C GLN A 391 -30.54 14.50 -10.14
N LEU A 392 -29.94 14.48 -8.93
CA LEU A 392 -28.52 14.79 -8.71
C LEU A 392 -27.58 14.03 -9.66
N SER A 393 -27.97 12.80 -9.99
CA SER A 393 -27.32 11.93 -10.97
C SER A 393 -27.20 12.57 -12.36
N GLU A 394 -28.28 13.13 -12.90
CA GLU A 394 -28.32 13.76 -14.22
C GLU A 394 -27.41 14.98 -14.28
N ARG A 395 -27.44 15.82 -13.24
CA ARG A 395 -26.57 17.01 -13.15
C ARG A 395 -25.10 16.64 -13.04
N LEU A 396 -24.77 15.57 -12.30
CA LEU A 396 -23.39 15.09 -12.20
C LEU A 396 -22.90 14.53 -13.53
N ILE A 397 -23.73 13.73 -14.22
CA ILE A 397 -23.43 13.22 -15.56
C ILE A 397 -23.18 14.40 -16.52
N ALA A 398 -24.05 15.41 -16.52
CA ALA A 398 -23.89 16.60 -17.34
C ALA A 398 -22.60 17.37 -17.00
N ALA A 399 -22.30 17.54 -15.71
CA ALA A 399 -21.10 18.22 -15.25
C ALA A 399 -19.82 17.49 -15.69
N MET A 400 -19.76 16.16 -15.56
CA MET A 400 -18.60 15.35 -15.98
C MET A 400 -18.38 15.36 -17.49
N ARG A 401 -19.47 15.34 -18.28
CA ARG A 401 -19.41 15.40 -19.75
C ARG A 401 -18.89 16.73 -20.29
N THR A 402 -19.25 17.83 -19.64
CA THR A 402 -19.11 19.18 -20.22
C THR A 402 -17.95 19.99 -19.64
N GLN A 403 -17.04 19.35 -18.90
CA GLN A 403 -15.85 20.04 -18.39
C GLN A 403 -14.92 20.49 -19.53
N PRO A 404 -14.60 21.80 -19.63
CA PRO A 404 -13.77 22.30 -20.71
C PRO A 404 -12.29 21.96 -20.52
N MET A 405 -11.85 21.82 -19.27
CA MET A 405 -10.46 21.54 -18.93
C MET A 405 -10.34 20.85 -17.56
N TRP A 406 -9.35 19.98 -17.45
CA TRP A 406 -8.93 19.30 -16.22
C TRP A 406 -7.46 19.59 -15.94
N VAL A 407 -7.11 19.88 -14.68
CA VAL A 407 -5.73 20.13 -14.26
C VAL A 407 -5.26 18.97 -13.40
N PRO A 408 -4.30 18.13 -13.84
CA PRO A 408 -3.70 17.11 -12.99
C PRO A 408 -2.90 17.77 -11.87
N ILE A 409 -3.16 17.35 -10.63
CA ILE A 409 -2.50 17.85 -9.42
C ILE A 409 -1.92 16.66 -8.65
N LEU A 410 -0.61 16.69 -8.43
CA LEU A 410 0.05 15.81 -7.46
C LEU A 410 0.20 16.55 -6.14
N SER A 411 -0.43 16.08 -5.08
CA SER A 411 -0.32 16.63 -3.73
C SER A 411 0.65 15.80 -2.89
N ILE A 412 1.59 16.46 -2.21
CA ILE A 412 2.51 15.86 -1.24
C ILE A 412 2.24 16.49 0.13
N ASP A 413 1.63 15.73 1.04
CA ASP A 413 1.22 16.19 2.38
C ASP A 413 0.44 17.52 2.32
N GLY A 414 -0.53 17.58 1.39
CA GLY A 414 -1.37 18.76 1.14
C GLY A 414 -0.74 19.84 0.25
N THR A 415 0.54 19.73 -0.10
CA THR A 415 1.21 20.70 -1.00
C THR A 415 0.98 20.32 -2.46
N PRO A 416 0.25 21.13 -3.25
CA PRO A 416 -0.10 20.79 -4.63
C PRO A 416 1.04 21.13 -5.62
N PHE A 417 1.23 20.27 -6.62
CA PHE A 417 2.11 20.45 -7.78
C PHE A 417 1.30 20.24 -9.05
N TYR A 418 1.36 21.19 -9.98
CA TYR A 418 0.70 21.15 -11.29
C TYR A 418 1.52 21.92 -12.33
N GLU A 419 1.38 21.58 -13.61
CA GLU A 419 2.08 22.24 -14.73
C GLU A 419 1.10 22.73 -15.80
N ALA A 420 0.47 21.82 -16.54
CA ALA A 420 -0.48 22.16 -17.61
C ALA A 420 -1.91 21.71 -17.29
N GLY A 421 -2.89 22.47 -17.77
CA GLY A 421 -4.27 21.99 -17.90
C GLY A 421 -4.47 21.23 -19.20
N VAL A 422 -5.38 20.27 -19.20
CA VAL A 422 -5.74 19.43 -20.35
C VAL A 422 -7.15 19.78 -20.78
N ALA A 423 -7.30 20.33 -21.99
CA ALA A 423 -8.60 20.65 -22.56
C ALA A 423 -9.35 19.38 -23.01
N ALA A 424 -10.66 19.50 -23.26
CA ALA A 424 -11.51 18.37 -23.66
C ALA A 424 -11.04 17.64 -24.94
N ASP A 425 -10.30 18.32 -25.81
CA ASP A 425 -9.72 17.79 -27.05
C ASP A 425 -8.33 17.16 -26.87
N GLY A 426 -7.80 17.19 -25.64
CA GLY A 426 -6.47 16.68 -25.27
C GLY A 426 -5.32 17.66 -25.48
N SER A 427 -5.59 18.92 -25.85
CA SER A 427 -4.57 19.96 -25.93
C SER A 427 -4.14 20.44 -24.54
N LEU A 428 -2.86 20.83 -24.41
CA LEU A 428 -2.28 21.30 -23.15
C LEU A 428 -2.26 22.84 -23.11
N ASP A 429 -2.71 23.39 -21.98
CA ASP A 429 -2.56 24.80 -21.63
C ASP A 429 -1.53 24.94 -20.50
N PRO A 430 -0.33 25.51 -20.74
CA PRO A 430 0.70 25.68 -19.72
C PRO A 430 0.36 26.73 -18.65
N LYS A 431 -0.74 27.47 -18.81
CA LYS A 431 -1.23 28.46 -17.85
C LYS A 431 -2.71 28.23 -17.58
N PRO A 432 -3.08 27.07 -17.01
CA PRO A 432 -4.47 26.75 -16.77
C PRO A 432 -5.12 27.84 -15.89
N PRO A 433 -6.39 28.20 -16.12
CA PRO A 433 -7.13 29.14 -15.30
C PRO A 433 -7.46 28.51 -13.95
N MET A 434 -6.44 28.41 -13.09
CA MET A 434 -6.56 28.10 -11.68
C MET A 434 -6.79 29.42 -10.98
N ASP A 435 -7.95 29.62 -10.35
CA ASP A 435 -8.23 30.87 -9.62
C ASP A 435 -7.15 31.09 -8.55
N PRO A 436 -6.25 32.09 -8.70
CA PRO A 436 -5.22 32.36 -7.71
C PRO A 436 -5.80 32.93 -6.41
N MET A 437 -7.10 33.21 -6.37
CA MET A 437 -7.79 33.87 -5.26
C MET A 437 -9.13 33.23 -4.85
N GLY A 438 -9.36 31.98 -5.27
CA GLY A 438 -10.54 31.19 -4.92
C GLY A 438 -10.19 29.81 -4.40
N GLN A 439 -10.09 29.69 -3.07
CA GLN A 439 -10.31 28.44 -2.31
C GLN A 439 -9.20 27.37 -2.23
N VAL A 440 -8.21 27.30 -3.13
CA VAL A 440 -6.97 26.53 -2.85
C VAL A 440 -5.99 27.34 -1.99
N GLY A 441 -6.09 28.67 -2.04
CA GLY A 441 -5.10 29.62 -1.50
C GLY A 441 -5.09 29.91 0.01
N LYS A 442 -6.10 29.50 0.81
CA LYS A 442 -6.14 29.89 2.25
C LYS A 442 -5.22 29.07 3.16
N SER A 443 -4.69 27.95 2.69
CA SER A 443 -3.58 27.21 3.32
C SER A 443 -2.21 27.54 2.70
N LEU A 444 -2.17 28.43 1.70
CA LEU A 444 -1.03 28.62 0.78
C LEU A 444 -0.26 29.94 0.99
N ALA A 445 -0.67 30.78 1.94
CA ALA A 445 0.01 32.06 2.22
C ALA A 445 1.10 31.93 3.30
N LYS A 446 2.16 31.16 3.02
CA LYS A 446 3.51 31.38 3.60
C LYS A 446 4.54 30.42 2.96
N GLY A 447 4.96 30.71 1.74
CA GLY A 447 6.12 30.04 1.18
C GLY A 447 6.35 30.30 -0.30
N ILE A 448 7.42 31.03 -0.57
CA ILE A 448 8.11 31.19 -1.87
C ILE A 448 7.52 32.29 -2.77
N GLY A 449 8.23 33.41 -2.76
CA GLY A 449 7.99 34.57 -3.60
C GLY A 449 8.54 34.41 -5.01
N GLY A 450 7.93 35.15 -5.92
CA GLY A 450 8.32 35.29 -7.31
C GLY A 450 7.37 36.26 -8.04
N ALA A 451 7.15 37.44 -7.45
CA ALA A 451 6.43 38.52 -8.12
C ALA A 451 7.44 39.44 -8.81
N ALA A 452 7.72 39.20 -10.11
CA ALA A 452 8.31 40.17 -11.03
C ALA A 452 8.40 39.62 -12.47
N ASP A 453 7.26 39.27 -13.11
CA ASP A 453 7.18 39.20 -14.59
C ASP A 453 5.75 39.42 -15.09
N LEU A 454 5.00 40.23 -14.35
CA LEU A 454 3.59 40.50 -14.54
C LEU A 454 3.41 41.81 -15.33
N LEU A 455 3.93 41.87 -16.56
CA LEU A 455 3.57 42.87 -17.59
C LEU A 455 4.34 42.59 -18.89
N GLY A 456 3.80 41.76 -19.78
CA GLY A 456 4.23 41.72 -21.18
C GLY A 456 4.27 40.34 -21.85
N ASN A 457 3.12 39.67 -21.98
CA ASN A 457 2.86 38.85 -23.18
C ASN A 457 1.37 38.45 -23.24
N LEU A 458 0.55 39.29 -23.87
CA LEU A 458 -0.72 38.85 -24.44
C LEU A 458 -0.38 38.23 -25.79
N GLY A 459 -0.15 36.92 -25.80
CA GLY A 459 -0.13 36.15 -27.04
C GLY A 459 -1.56 35.96 -27.54
N ASP A 460 -1.76 36.13 -28.84
CA ASP A 460 -3.06 35.92 -29.49
C ASP A 460 -3.61 34.51 -29.24
N PRO A 461 -4.94 34.34 -29.14
CA PRO A 461 -5.55 33.02 -29.03
C PRO A 461 -5.25 32.18 -30.28
N PRO A 462 -5.00 30.87 -30.15
CA PRO A 462 -4.74 30.02 -31.30
C PRO A 462 -5.95 30.00 -32.25
N ALA A 463 -5.64 30.05 -33.55
CA ALA A 463 -6.62 30.16 -34.63
C ALA A 463 -7.63 28.99 -34.65
N ALA A 464 -8.90 29.33 -34.90
CA ALA A 464 -10.07 28.47 -34.91
C ALA A 464 -10.19 27.54 -36.15
N ASN A 465 -9.11 26.85 -36.53
CA ASN A 465 -9.12 25.84 -37.60
C ASN A 465 -8.27 24.61 -37.22
N ALA A 466 -8.54 24.01 -36.06
CA ALA A 466 -7.99 22.70 -35.71
C ALA A 466 -9.00 21.61 -36.09
N ASP A 467 -8.56 20.57 -36.81
CA ASP A 467 -9.38 19.39 -37.06
C ASP A 467 -9.85 18.78 -35.73
N PRO A 468 -11.01 18.10 -35.70
CA PRO A 468 -11.50 17.47 -34.48
C PRO A 468 -10.45 16.49 -33.93
N SER A 469 -9.89 16.83 -32.77
CA SER A 469 -9.04 15.94 -31.98
C SER A 469 -9.79 15.42 -30.77
N VAL A 470 -9.42 14.23 -30.33
CA VAL A 470 -10.05 13.55 -29.19
C VAL A 470 -8.97 13.15 -28.20
N TRP A 471 -9.21 13.45 -26.92
CA TRP A 471 -8.41 12.92 -25.81
C TRP A 471 -8.76 11.44 -25.59
N THR A 472 -7.88 10.54 -26.05
CA THR A 472 -8.16 9.10 -26.15
C THR A 472 -7.68 8.29 -24.94
N ALA A 473 -6.63 8.74 -24.27
CA ALA A 473 -6.17 8.10 -23.04
C ALA A 473 -5.39 9.08 -22.16
N GLU A 474 -5.31 8.75 -20.88
CA GLU A 474 -4.35 9.36 -19.96
C GLU A 474 -3.66 8.26 -19.15
N TRP A 475 -2.35 8.40 -19.00
CA TRP A 475 -1.48 7.46 -18.31
C TRP A 475 -0.79 8.12 -17.12
N ILE A 476 -0.62 7.34 -16.05
CA ILE A 476 0.33 7.61 -14.99
C ILE A 476 1.58 6.79 -15.32
N GLU A 477 2.69 7.47 -15.59
CA GLU A 477 4.01 6.83 -15.71
C GLU A 477 4.80 7.06 -14.43
N ILE A 478 5.27 5.96 -13.86
CA ILE A 478 6.16 5.98 -12.69
C ILE A 478 7.54 5.52 -13.14
N GLU A 479 8.47 6.47 -13.19
CA GLU A 479 9.89 6.20 -13.43
C GLU A 479 10.62 6.06 -12.10
N THR A 480 11.27 4.93 -11.87
CA THR A 480 12.22 4.74 -10.77
C THR A 480 13.64 4.82 -11.28
N ARG A 481 14.50 5.52 -10.54
CA ARG A 481 15.94 5.66 -10.86
C ARG A 481 16.77 5.27 -9.66
N GLN A 482 17.70 4.36 -9.89
CA GLN A 482 18.75 3.99 -8.95
C GLN A 482 20.08 4.59 -9.43
N PRO A 483 20.91 5.14 -8.53
CA PRO A 483 22.24 5.64 -8.88
C PRO A 483 23.08 4.59 -9.64
N GLY A 484 23.58 4.97 -10.81
CA GLY A 484 24.40 4.10 -11.67
C GLY A 484 23.63 3.04 -12.48
N GLN A 485 22.30 3.01 -12.40
CA GLN A 485 21.46 2.07 -13.15
C GLN A 485 20.53 2.82 -14.12
N PRO A 486 20.10 2.19 -15.23
CA PRO A 486 19.10 2.77 -16.11
C PRO A 486 17.75 2.92 -15.39
N PRO A 487 16.94 3.93 -15.76
CA PRO A 487 15.61 4.10 -15.18
C PRO A 487 14.69 2.93 -15.58
N THR A 488 13.78 2.57 -14.69
CA THR A 488 12.70 1.62 -14.98
C THR A 488 11.37 2.36 -14.97
N ILE A 489 10.54 2.14 -15.98
CA ILE A 489 9.27 2.86 -16.16
C ILE A 489 8.13 1.84 -16.16
N GLU A 490 7.12 2.11 -15.35
CA GLU A 490 5.84 1.40 -15.36
C GLU A 490 4.72 2.37 -15.70
N ARG A 491 3.76 1.92 -16.51
CA ARG A 491 2.65 2.75 -17.02
C ARG A 491 1.32 2.17 -16.58
N ARG A 492 0.39 3.02 -16.12
CA ARG A 492 -0.99 2.66 -15.74
C ARG A 492 -1.99 3.62 -16.35
N ASP A 493 -3.09 3.12 -16.90
CA ASP A 493 -4.17 3.97 -17.39
C ASP A 493 -4.93 4.64 -16.25
N VAL A 494 -5.21 5.92 -16.41
CA VAL A 494 -6.33 6.58 -15.72
C VAL A 494 -7.62 6.24 -16.44
N PHE A 495 -7.59 6.33 -17.78
CA PHE A 495 -8.57 5.79 -18.69
C PHE A 495 -7.93 5.50 -20.05
N ASP A 496 -8.49 4.54 -20.78
CA ASP A 496 -8.12 4.23 -22.16
C ASP A 496 -9.40 3.97 -22.97
N LEU A 497 -9.75 4.91 -23.86
CA LEU A 497 -10.94 4.80 -24.70
C LEU A 497 -10.75 3.85 -25.89
N LEU A 498 -9.54 3.37 -26.17
CA LEU A 498 -9.30 2.39 -27.25
C LEU A 498 -9.22 0.97 -26.69
N GLY A 499 -8.54 0.79 -25.56
CA GLY A 499 -8.28 -0.49 -24.94
C GLY A 499 -7.07 -1.23 -25.52
N PRO A 500 -6.36 -2.03 -24.71
CA PRO A 500 -5.20 -2.83 -25.14
C PRO A 500 -5.41 -3.66 -26.41
N ALA A 501 -6.56 -4.33 -26.55
CA ALA A 501 -6.79 -5.19 -27.72
C ALA A 501 -6.89 -4.39 -29.02
N ALA A 502 -7.68 -3.31 -29.04
CA ALA A 502 -7.82 -2.44 -30.22
C ALA A 502 -6.48 -1.81 -30.61
N ARG A 503 -5.70 -1.36 -29.61
CA ARG A 503 -4.35 -0.82 -29.80
C ARG A 503 -3.41 -1.83 -30.44
N SER A 504 -3.40 -3.07 -29.94
CA SER A 504 -2.57 -4.15 -30.49
C SER A 504 -2.94 -4.51 -31.93
N ALA A 505 -4.21 -4.36 -32.28
CA ALA A 505 -4.74 -4.60 -33.62
C ALA A 505 -4.57 -3.39 -34.56
N GLY A 506 -3.99 -2.28 -34.09
CA GLY A 506 -3.83 -1.06 -34.88
C GLY A 506 -5.15 -0.34 -35.19
N LYS A 507 -6.23 -0.66 -34.48
CA LYS A 507 -7.53 0.00 -34.64
C LYS A 507 -7.51 1.40 -34.00
N SER A 508 -8.33 2.29 -34.55
CA SER A 508 -8.51 3.68 -34.10
C SER A 508 -9.92 3.97 -33.60
N ASP A 509 -10.83 3.00 -33.68
CA ASP A 509 -12.20 3.15 -33.22
C ASP A 509 -12.18 3.32 -31.70
N LEU A 510 -12.77 4.41 -31.21
CA LEU A 510 -13.06 4.61 -29.79
C LEU A 510 -14.04 3.52 -29.34
N LEU A 511 -14.05 3.23 -28.02
CA LEU A 511 -14.87 2.25 -27.29
C LEU A 511 -16.01 1.60 -28.09
N ALA A 512 -16.17 0.28 -27.94
CA ALA A 512 -17.25 -0.50 -28.55
C ALA A 512 -18.62 0.20 -28.52
N ASP A 513 -19.40 0.02 -29.59
CA ASP A 513 -20.70 0.67 -29.83
C ASP A 513 -21.56 0.80 -28.55
N GLY A 514 -21.77 2.04 -28.08
CA GLY A 514 -22.71 2.38 -27.01
C GLY A 514 -22.12 3.04 -25.76
N ALA A 515 -20.79 3.06 -25.56
CA ALA A 515 -20.17 3.76 -24.44
C ALA A 515 -20.02 5.27 -24.71
N ASP A 516 -20.32 6.10 -23.72
CA ASP A 516 -20.13 7.55 -23.79
C ASP A 516 -18.68 7.92 -23.42
N PRO A 517 -17.85 8.36 -24.38
CA PRO A 517 -16.43 8.63 -24.14
C PRO A 517 -16.21 9.83 -23.21
N ASP A 518 -17.04 10.87 -23.30
CA ASP A 518 -16.90 12.07 -22.48
C ASP A 518 -17.28 11.78 -21.03
N LEU A 519 -18.34 11.01 -20.81
CA LEU A 519 -18.74 10.58 -19.46
C LEU A 519 -17.72 9.60 -18.86
N THR A 520 -17.23 8.63 -19.64
CA THR A 520 -16.21 7.68 -19.19
C THR A 520 -14.94 8.41 -18.75
N ARG A 521 -14.46 9.35 -19.57
CA ARG A 521 -13.31 10.20 -19.25
C ARG A 521 -13.56 11.06 -18.01
N GLY A 522 -14.67 11.81 -17.98
CA GLY A 522 -15.00 12.70 -16.86
C GLY A 522 -15.15 11.94 -15.54
N ALA A 523 -15.73 10.74 -15.55
CA ALA A 523 -15.85 9.89 -14.37
C ALA A 523 -14.48 9.37 -13.88
N ALA A 524 -13.61 8.93 -14.80
CA ALA A 524 -12.28 8.44 -14.46
C ALA A 524 -11.38 9.54 -13.85
N LEU A 525 -11.40 10.75 -14.44
CA LEU A 525 -10.65 11.93 -13.99
C LEU A 525 -11.14 12.47 -12.65
N PHE A 526 -12.42 12.30 -12.33
CA PHE A 526 -12.97 12.64 -11.02
C PHE A 526 -12.53 11.68 -9.91
N GLY A 527 -11.84 10.59 -10.27
CA GLY A 527 -11.20 9.68 -9.34
C GLY A 527 -9.93 10.24 -8.70
N ARG A 528 -9.29 9.43 -7.86
CA ARG A 528 -7.99 9.74 -7.24
C ARG A 528 -7.07 8.54 -7.23
N THR A 529 -5.77 8.79 -7.16
CA THR A 529 -4.72 7.78 -7.01
C THR A 529 -3.84 8.17 -5.83
N GLU A 530 -3.81 7.34 -4.80
CA GLU A 530 -2.85 7.47 -3.70
C GLU A 530 -1.62 6.62 -4.03
N LEU A 531 -0.42 7.15 -3.81
CA LEU A 531 0.84 6.46 -4.02
C LEU A 531 1.57 6.27 -2.70
N LEU A 532 2.01 5.05 -2.44
CA LEU A 532 3.01 4.76 -1.42
C LEU A 532 4.36 4.58 -2.09
N ILE A 533 5.32 5.39 -1.65
CA ILE A 533 6.71 5.31 -2.07
C ILE A 533 7.50 4.80 -0.86
N ALA A 534 7.86 3.52 -0.87
CA ALA A 534 8.48 2.82 0.24
C ALA A 534 9.99 2.62 -0.03
N PRO A 535 10.89 3.39 0.61
CA PRO A 535 12.33 3.21 0.49
C PRO A 535 12.92 2.16 1.44
N CYS A 536 12.21 1.81 2.50
CA CYS A 536 12.63 0.88 3.55
C CYS A 536 11.46 -0.03 3.93
N ARG A 537 11.74 -1.05 4.74
CA ARG A 537 10.64 -1.74 5.45
C ARG A 537 10.10 -0.81 6.53
N LEU A 538 8.80 -0.58 6.52
CA LEU A 538 8.19 0.32 7.50
C LEU A 538 8.10 -0.37 8.85
N SER A 539 8.60 0.29 9.90
CA SER A 539 8.45 -0.23 11.26
C SER A 539 7.00 -0.08 11.73
N PRO A 540 6.43 -1.05 12.46
CA PRO A 540 5.08 -0.94 13.00
C PRO A 540 4.85 0.32 13.83
N ASP A 541 5.81 0.68 14.69
CA ASP A 541 5.70 1.85 15.58
C ASP A 541 5.61 3.17 14.81
N PHE A 542 6.36 3.29 13.71
CA PHE A 542 6.28 4.45 12.82
C PHE A 542 4.91 4.57 12.15
N VAL A 543 4.39 3.48 11.60
CA VAL A 543 3.07 3.46 10.95
C VAL A 543 1.98 3.78 11.97
N GLN A 544 2.09 3.24 13.19
CA GLN A 544 1.17 3.53 14.29
C GLN A 544 1.24 5.02 14.68
N ASN A 545 2.43 5.60 14.77
CA ASN A 545 2.58 7.03 15.04
C ASN A 545 1.88 7.88 13.96
N LEU A 546 2.10 7.59 12.68
CA LEU A 546 1.45 8.32 11.58
C LEU A 546 -0.08 8.20 11.61
N ALA A 547 -0.59 7.01 11.89
CA ALA A 547 -2.03 6.78 11.99
C ALA A 547 -2.64 7.56 13.17
N ILE A 548 -1.98 7.57 14.33
CA ILE A 548 -2.41 8.36 15.49
C ILE A 548 -2.36 9.85 15.17
N ASP A 549 -1.27 10.35 14.58
CA ASP A 549 -1.13 11.75 14.20
C ASP A 549 -2.23 12.20 13.24
N SER A 550 -2.57 11.38 12.24
CA SER A 550 -3.68 11.65 11.31
C SER A 550 -5.02 11.77 12.04
N LEU A 551 -5.32 10.85 12.97
CA LEU A 551 -6.55 10.89 13.75
C LEU A 551 -6.57 12.07 14.74
N MET A 552 -5.44 12.41 15.36
CA MET A 552 -5.35 13.55 16.28
C MET A 552 -5.55 14.88 15.56
N LYS A 553 -5.03 15.04 14.33
CA LYS A 553 -5.33 16.18 13.46
C LYS A 553 -6.84 16.28 13.13
N ALA A 554 -7.53 15.13 13.05
CA ALA A 554 -8.96 15.07 12.80
C ALA A 554 -9.85 15.28 14.04
N ARG A 555 -9.29 15.20 15.26
CA ARG A 555 -10.05 15.21 16.53
C ARG A 555 -11.00 16.40 16.66
N THR A 556 -10.47 17.62 16.59
CA THR A 556 -11.27 18.85 16.80
C THR A 556 -12.33 19.03 15.71
N PRO A 557 -11.99 18.93 14.40
CA PRO A 557 -12.98 18.96 13.33
C PRO A 557 -14.13 17.96 13.51
N LEU A 558 -13.83 16.73 13.95
CA LEU A 558 -14.85 15.71 14.20
C LEU A 558 -15.76 16.07 15.38
N LEU A 559 -15.19 16.48 16.52
CA LEU A 559 -15.97 16.86 17.70
C LEU A 559 -16.85 18.08 17.44
N ASP A 560 -16.34 19.07 16.73
CA ASP A 560 -17.09 20.27 16.35
C ASP A 560 -18.23 19.92 15.40
N ALA A 561 -17.98 19.05 14.43
CA ALA A 561 -19.01 18.57 13.52
C ALA A 561 -20.11 17.79 14.24
N MET A 562 -19.76 16.88 15.15
CA MET A 562 -20.74 16.14 15.97
C MET A 562 -21.60 17.11 16.79
N SER A 563 -20.98 18.12 17.38
CA SER A 563 -21.65 19.12 18.23
C SER A 563 -22.53 20.08 17.45
N GLY A 564 -22.13 20.47 16.25
CA GLY A 564 -22.96 21.31 15.39
C GLY A 564 -24.12 20.53 14.77
N VAL A 565 -23.89 19.28 14.34
CA VAL A 565 -24.96 18.38 13.88
C VAL A 565 -26.01 18.18 14.98
N ALA A 566 -25.60 17.92 16.22
CA ALA A 566 -26.52 17.79 17.36
C ALA A 566 -27.36 19.06 17.60
N ARG A 567 -26.85 20.24 17.23
CA ARG A 567 -27.54 21.53 17.31
C ARG A 567 -28.33 21.89 16.04
N GLY A 568 -28.37 21.00 15.04
CA GLY A 568 -29.02 21.24 13.75
C GLY A 568 -28.23 22.16 12.80
N ASP A 569 -26.98 22.46 13.10
CA ASP A 569 -26.06 23.23 12.27
C ASP A 569 -25.22 22.30 11.39
N ALA A 570 -25.73 22.01 10.19
CA ALA A 570 -25.03 21.19 9.21
C ALA A 570 -23.73 21.84 8.69
N LYS A 571 -23.55 23.17 8.81
CA LYS A 571 -22.33 23.84 8.35
C LYS A 571 -21.14 23.51 9.23
N ALA A 572 -21.37 23.11 10.48
CA ALA A 572 -20.31 22.66 11.39
C ALA A 572 -19.61 21.37 10.92
N ALA A 573 -20.23 20.58 10.04
CA ALA A 573 -19.59 19.39 9.46
C ALA A 573 -18.59 19.72 8.35
N SER A 574 -18.59 20.94 7.81
CA SER A 574 -17.77 21.34 6.66
C SER A 574 -16.26 21.06 6.82
N PRO A 575 -15.63 21.28 8.00
CA PRO A 575 -14.22 20.96 8.21
C PRO A 575 -13.89 19.46 8.10
N VAL A 576 -14.84 18.55 8.38
CA VAL A 576 -14.64 17.09 8.31
C VAL A 576 -14.38 16.62 6.88
N PHE A 577 -14.93 17.32 5.89
CA PHE A 577 -14.76 16.96 4.48
C PHE A 577 -13.37 17.28 3.93
N ASN A 578 -12.64 18.19 4.58
CA ASN A 578 -11.26 18.52 4.24
C ASN A 578 -10.26 17.63 5.01
N LEU A 579 -10.74 16.66 5.79
CA LEU A 579 -9.86 15.75 6.51
C LEU A 579 -9.21 14.78 5.54
N GLU A 580 -7.89 14.84 5.51
CA GLU A 580 -7.08 13.83 4.87
C GLU A 580 -7.14 12.53 5.68
N SER A 581 -7.61 11.45 5.06
CA SER A 581 -7.61 10.13 5.67
C SER A 581 -6.23 9.48 5.53
N PHE A 582 -5.79 8.78 6.57
CA PHE A 582 -4.58 7.97 6.51
C PHE A 582 -4.72 6.84 5.46
N PRO A 583 -3.79 6.69 4.50
CA PRO A 583 -3.90 5.74 3.38
C PRO A 583 -3.64 4.29 3.82
N THR A 584 -4.59 3.75 4.59
CA THR A 584 -4.43 2.54 5.39
C THR A 584 -4.14 1.31 4.56
N ALA A 585 -4.79 1.16 3.40
CA ALA A 585 -4.55 0.01 2.53
C ALA A 585 -3.08 -0.08 2.13
N LEU A 586 -2.48 1.04 1.71
CA LEU A 586 -1.10 1.08 1.25
C LEU A 586 -0.11 0.75 2.38
N TYR A 587 -0.29 1.32 3.57
CA TYR A 587 0.57 1.02 4.72
C TYR A 587 0.37 -0.42 5.23
N ASN A 588 -0.86 -0.95 5.21
CA ASN A 588 -1.13 -2.34 5.56
C ASN A 588 -0.44 -3.31 4.60
N TYR A 589 -0.44 -3.03 3.30
CA TYR A 589 0.30 -3.80 2.31
C TYR A 589 1.80 -3.80 2.62
N ALA A 590 2.38 -2.62 2.86
CA ALA A 590 3.81 -2.46 3.12
C ALA A 590 4.30 -3.24 4.35
N MET A 591 3.43 -3.39 5.35
CA MET A 591 3.71 -4.21 6.54
C MET A 591 3.45 -5.70 6.27
N THR A 592 2.31 -6.04 5.69
CA THR A 592 1.85 -7.43 5.48
C THR A 592 2.82 -8.22 4.61
N ARG A 593 3.42 -7.57 3.61
CA ARG A 593 4.35 -8.22 2.69
C ARG A 593 5.66 -8.69 3.32
N PHE A 594 5.95 -8.26 4.54
CA PHE A 594 7.07 -8.77 5.34
C PHE A 594 6.61 -9.47 6.61
N MET A 595 5.31 -9.75 6.76
CA MET A 595 4.74 -10.36 7.97
C MET A 595 4.87 -11.89 7.98
N VAL A 596 4.91 -12.52 6.81
CA VAL A 596 4.94 -13.98 6.65
C VAL A 596 6.08 -14.42 5.73
N GLY A 597 6.38 -15.72 5.76
CA GLY A 597 7.32 -16.36 4.84
C GLY A 597 8.67 -16.66 5.50
N ARG A 598 9.26 -17.80 5.12
CA ARG A 598 10.57 -18.23 5.64
C ARG A 598 11.71 -17.34 5.14
N VAL A 599 11.43 -16.52 4.14
CA VAL A 599 12.39 -15.70 3.40
C VAL A 599 12.51 -14.26 3.92
N GLN A 600 11.74 -13.86 4.94
CA GLN A 600 11.73 -12.49 5.46
C GLN A 600 13.14 -11.99 5.85
N GLN A 601 13.92 -12.85 6.49
CA GLN A 601 15.30 -12.55 6.89
C GLN A 601 16.26 -12.54 5.71
N ALA A 602 15.93 -13.23 4.62
CA ALA A 602 16.77 -13.37 3.45
C ALA A 602 16.70 -12.17 2.50
N VAL A 603 15.76 -11.23 2.68
CA VAL A 603 15.52 -10.14 1.71
C VAL A 603 15.67 -8.75 2.33
N TYR A 604 15.93 -7.75 1.49
CA TYR A 604 15.98 -6.32 1.83
C TYR A 604 15.62 -5.47 0.61
N LEU A 605 15.32 -4.18 0.83
CA LEU A 605 15.13 -3.22 -0.27
C LEU A 605 16.48 -2.62 -0.70
N ASP A 606 16.88 -2.83 -1.95
CA ASP A 606 18.03 -2.17 -2.59
C ASP A 606 17.60 -1.06 -3.57
N ARG A 607 16.29 -0.90 -3.74
CA ARG A 607 15.63 0.08 -4.60
C ARG A 607 14.26 0.42 -4.02
N VAL A 608 13.66 1.47 -4.55
CA VAL A 608 12.34 1.93 -4.11
C VAL A 608 11.25 0.96 -4.53
N ASN A 609 10.27 0.75 -3.65
CA ASN A 609 9.03 0.05 -4.00
C ASN A 609 7.89 1.06 -4.07
N VAL A 610 6.95 0.83 -4.99
CA VAL A 610 5.83 1.72 -5.24
C VAL A 610 4.55 0.90 -5.36
N ALA A 611 3.53 1.30 -4.61
CA ALA A 611 2.18 0.77 -4.71
C ALA A 611 1.19 1.93 -4.85
N ALA A 612 0.07 1.67 -5.52
CA ALA A 612 -0.97 2.63 -5.77
C ALA A 612 -2.34 2.12 -5.29
N PHE A 613 -3.16 3.03 -4.80
CA PHE A 613 -4.56 2.77 -4.51
C PHE A 613 -5.41 3.75 -5.32
N HIS A 614 -6.07 3.24 -6.35
CA HIS A 614 -6.93 4.02 -7.23
C HIS A 614 -8.37 3.91 -6.77
N GLN A 615 -9.07 5.04 -6.76
CA GLN A 615 -10.51 5.09 -6.64
C GLN A 615 -11.04 5.80 -7.86
N ARG A 616 -11.66 5.02 -8.77
CA ARG A 616 -12.21 5.50 -10.03
C ARG A 616 -13.72 5.49 -9.96
N LEU A 617 -14.35 6.54 -10.49
CA LEU A 617 -15.79 6.51 -10.76
C LEU A 617 -16.00 5.87 -12.13
N VAL A 618 -16.94 4.95 -12.23
CA VAL A 618 -17.29 4.26 -13.47
C VAL A 618 -18.77 4.47 -13.74
N PRO A 619 -19.17 4.81 -14.98
CA PRO A 619 -20.59 4.87 -15.34
C PRO A 619 -21.27 3.53 -15.06
N GLY A 620 -22.40 3.56 -14.38
CA GLY A 620 -23.14 2.35 -14.00
C GLY A 620 -23.98 1.81 -15.15
N ALA A 621 -24.27 0.50 -15.09
CA ALA A 621 -25.02 -0.20 -16.13
C ALA A 621 -26.55 -0.04 -16.00
N ALA A 622 -27.05 0.46 -14.87
CA ALA A 622 -28.48 0.57 -14.56
C ALA A 622 -28.89 2.02 -14.28
N ALA A 623 -30.10 2.41 -14.69
CA ALA A 623 -30.59 3.79 -14.60
C ALA A 623 -30.75 4.30 -13.15
N ASP A 624 -30.96 3.40 -12.19
CA ASP A 624 -31.07 3.67 -10.75
C ASP A 624 -29.72 3.73 -10.02
N GLN A 625 -28.65 3.29 -10.68
CA GLN A 625 -27.26 3.36 -10.20
C GLN A 625 -26.35 3.93 -11.29
N PRO A 626 -26.36 5.25 -11.48
CA PRO A 626 -25.66 5.91 -12.59
C PRO A 626 -24.14 5.81 -12.50
N PHE A 627 -23.59 5.50 -11.33
CA PHE A 627 -22.16 5.32 -11.13
C PHE A 627 -21.84 4.24 -10.09
N SER A 628 -20.73 3.54 -10.29
CA SER A 628 -20.06 2.72 -9.30
C SER A 628 -18.68 3.30 -8.96
N VAL A 629 -18.19 3.03 -7.75
CA VAL A 629 -16.79 3.31 -7.40
C VAL A 629 -16.03 2.01 -7.51
N ARG A 630 -14.96 2.06 -8.32
CA ARG A 630 -13.99 0.98 -8.49
C ARG A 630 -12.75 1.32 -7.67
N GLU A 631 -12.44 0.45 -6.71
CA GLU A 631 -11.22 0.52 -5.91
C GLU A 631 -10.23 -0.51 -6.41
N ILE A 632 -9.02 -0.04 -6.71
CA ILE A 632 -7.97 -0.84 -7.36
C ILE A 632 -6.72 -0.69 -6.52
N PHE A 633 -6.25 -1.77 -5.92
CA PHE A 633 -4.92 -1.82 -5.30
C PHE A 633 -3.94 -2.36 -6.33
N ASP A 634 -2.90 -1.61 -6.64
CA ASP A 634 -1.93 -1.94 -7.69
C ASP A 634 -0.50 -1.90 -7.13
N VAL A 635 0.22 -3.00 -7.30
CA VAL A 635 1.64 -3.09 -6.95
C VAL A 635 2.46 -2.77 -8.21
N ILE A 636 3.12 -1.61 -8.21
CA ILE A 636 3.82 -1.09 -9.39
C ILE A 636 5.27 -1.57 -9.41
N PHE A 637 6.00 -1.38 -8.29
CA PHE A 637 7.37 -1.85 -8.11
C PHE A 637 7.49 -2.59 -6.77
N ASN A 638 7.82 -3.88 -6.81
CA ASN A 638 7.91 -4.74 -5.62
C ASN A 638 9.27 -5.43 -5.45
N ASP A 639 10.25 -5.06 -6.26
CA ASP A 639 11.59 -5.63 -6.25
C ASP A 639 12.23 -5.70 -4.87
N ILE A 640 12.90 -6.82 -4.62
CA ILE A 640 13.76 -7.03 -3.46
C ILE A 640 15.13 -7.55 -3.88
N ALA A 641 16.13 -7.25 -3.07
CA ALA A 641 17.41 -7.92 -3.10
C ALA A 641 17.46 -9.04 -2.06
N VAL A 642 18.29 -10.04 -2.35
CA VAL A 642 18.51 -11.20 -1.48
C VAL A 642 19.85 -11.01 -0.81
N ARG A 643 19.91 -11.22 0.51
CA ARG A 643 21.13 -11.17 1.30
C ARG A 643 22.14 -12.18 0.78
N HIS A 644 23.41 -11.82 0.86
CA HIS A 644 24.48 -12.62 0.28
C HIS A 644 24.49 -14.07 0.79
N ALA A 645 24.20 -14.30 2.08
CA ALA A 645 24.11 -15.62 2.68
C ALA A 645 23.07 -16.56 2.02
N TRP A 646 22.09 -16.00 1.31
CA TRP A 646 20.97 -16.73 0.69
C TRP A 646 20.99 -16.68 -0.85
N ARG A 647 22.09 -16.19 -1.45
CA ARG A 647 22.17 -15.92 -2.89
C ARG A 647 21.96 -17.16 -3.78
N ALA A 648 22.28 -18.34 -3.28
CA ALA A 648 22.09 -19.60 -4.00
C ALA A 648 20.61 -19.87 -4.33
N ASP A 649 19.70 -19.46 -3.44
CA ASP A 649 18.25 -19.62 -3.58
C ASP A 649 17.54 -18.33 -4.04
N ALA A 650 18.29 -17.31 -4.49
CA ALA A 650 17.77 -15.96 -4.67
C ALA A 650 16.54 -15.88 -5.57
N ARG A 651 16.48 -16.68 -6.64
CA ARG A 651 15.31 -16.72 -7.53
C ARG A 651 14.07 -17.27 -6.84
N ARG A 652 14.22 -18.38 -6.11
CA ARG A 652 13.12 -18.99 -5.37
C ARG A 652 12.62 -18.04 -4.27
N ILE A 653 13.54 -17.36 -3.61
CA ILE A 653 13.24 -16.35 -2.59
C ILE A 653 12.45 -15.17 -3.18
N ARG A 654 12.86 -14.64 -4.33
CA ARG A 654 12.12 -13.58 -5.04
C ARG A 654 10.75 -14.03 -5.51
N LEU A 655 10.65 -15.28 -5.96
CA LEU A 655 9.38 -15.87 -6.37
C LEU A 655 8.41 -15.97 -5.19
N GLU A 656 8.87 -16.52 -4.05
CA GLU A 656 8.09 -16.61 -2.81
C GLU A 656 7.69 -15.20 -2.32
N GLN A 657 8.59 -14.21 -2.39
CA GLN A 657 8.25 -12.83 -2.07
C GLN A 657 7.16 -12.25 -3.00
N GLY A 658 7.22 -12.51 -4.31
CA GLY A 658 6.19 -12.07 -5.25
C GLY A 658 4.82 -12.68 -4.97
N VAL A 659 4.78 -13.95 -4.53
CA VAL A 659 3.55 -14.61 -4.07
C VAL A 659 3.04 -13.95 -2.78
N ILE A 660 3.93 -13.62 -1.83
CA ILE A 660 3.58 -12.88 -0.61
C ILE A 660 2.99 -11.51 -0.96
N ASP A 661 3.64 -10.75 -1.86
CA ASP A 661 3.20 -9.41 -2.26
C ASP A 661 1.79 -9.45 -2.87
N THR A 662 1.54 -10.41 -3.76
CA THR A 662 0.24 -10.60 -4.42
C THR A 662 -0.87 -10.97 -3.43
N ASN A 663 -0.54 -11.74 -2.39
CA ASN A 663 -1.51 -12.03 -1.34
C ASN A 663 -1.70 -10.87 -0.36
N ALA A 664 -0.63 -10.12 -0.06
CA ALA A 664 -0.68 -8.93 0.78
C ALA A 664 -1.57 -7.84 0.18
N GLU A 665 -1.58 -7.70 -1.15
CA GLU A 665 -2.49 -6.81 -1.88
C GLU A 665 -3.97 -7.12 -1.57
N VAL A 666 -4.36 -8.40 -1.59
CA VAL A 666 -5.74 -8.80 -1.26
C VAL A 666 -6.08 -8.46 0.19
N LEU A 667 -5.16 -8.70 1.12
CA LEU A 667 -5.37 -8.44 2.54
C LEU A 667 -5.37 -6.95 2.91
N ALA A 668 -4.65 -6.13 2.14
CA ALA A 668 -4.62 -4.69 2.31
C ALA A 668 -5.99 -4.04 2.05
N THR A 669 -6.85 -4.73 1.31
CA THR A 669 -8.21 -4.30 1.03
C THR A 669 -9.20 -4.90 2.01
N THR A 670 -10.09 -4.08 2.57
CA THR A 670 -11.06 -4.52 3.60
C THR A 670 -12.39 -4.99 3.01
N ARG A 671 -12.53 -5.01 1.67
CA ARG A 671 -13.79 -5.22 0.98
C ARG A 671 -13.80 -6.50 0.14
N PRO A 672 -14.98 -7.12 -0.08
CA PRO A 672 -15.11 -8.25 -0.99
C PRO A 672 -14.63 -7.86 -2.39
N GLN A 673 -13.63 -8.58 -2.86
CA GLN A 673 -12.99 -8.35 -4.15
C GLN A 673 -13.79 -9.06 -5.25
N LYS A 674 -14.05 -8.37 -6.36
CA LYS A 674 -14.67 -8.98 -7.55
C LYS A 674 -13.65 -9.71 -8.40
N GLU A 675 -12.40 -9.24 -8.41
CA GLU A 675 -11.30 -9.85 -9.15
C GLU A 675 -10.01 -9.75 -8.33
N ASN A 676 -9.41 -10.90 -8.00
CA ASN A 676 -8.08 -10.98 -7.39
C ASN A 676 -7.42 -12.31 -7.76
N LEU A 677 -6.10 -12.30 -7.94
CA LEU A 677 -5.39 -13.49 -8.40
C LEU A 677 -5.52 -14.68 -7.44
N PRO A 678 -5.29 -14.54 -6.12
CA PRO A 678 -5.33 -15.68 -5.22
C PRO A 678 -6.65 -16.46 -5.28
N ALA A 679 -7.79 -15.75 -5.29
CA ALA A 679 -9.11 -16.38 -5.41
C ALA A 679 -9.33 -17.01 -6.80
N VAL A 680 -8.81 -16.44 -7.87
CA VAL A 680 -8.89 -17.04 -9.22
C VAL A 680 -8.18 -18.40 -9.24
N PHE A 681 -6.96 -18.49 -8.70
CA PHE A 681 -6.21 -19.75 -8.68
C PHE A 681 -6.78 -20.78 -7.72
N GLU A 682 -7.26 -20.35 -6.54
CA GLU A 682 -7.99 -21.24 -5.61
C GLU A 682 -9.24 -21.82 -6.30
N ARG A 683 -10.04 -20.96 -6.94
CA ARG A 683 -11.25 -21.40 -7.64
C ARG A 683 -10.95 -22.28 -8.85
N ALA A 684 -9.90 -21.95 -9.61
CA ALA A 684 -9.44 -22.77 -10.73
C ALA A 684 -9.04 -24.18 -10.26
N ALA A 685 -8.32 -24.28 -9.14
CA ALA A 685 -7.95 -25.56 -8.54
C ALA A 685 -9.20 -26.37 -8.11
N ASP A 686 -10.14 -25.73 -7.41
CA ASP A 686 -11.40 -26.35 -6.98
C ASP A 686 -12.25 -26.88 -8.16
N GLU A 687 -12.26 -26.16 -9.28
CA GLU A 687 -12.98 -26.51 -10.50
C GLU A 687 -12.18 -27.45 -11.43
N GLY A 688 -10.96 -27.85 -11.05
CA GLY A 688 -10.09 -28.71 -11.87
C GLY A 688 -9.59 -28.05 -13.16
N VAL A 689 -9.53 -26.72 -13.21
CA VAL A 689 -9.01 -25.95 -14.34
C VAL A 689 -7.48 -25.96 -14.31
N ALA A 690 -6.87 -26.52 -15.35
CA ALA A 690 -5.41 -26.63 -15.45
C ALA A 690 -4.72 -25.25 -15.51
N SER A 691 -3.57 -25.13 -14.85
CA SER A 691 -2.66 -23.99 -15.03
C SER A 691 -1.76 -24.23 -16.24
N ILE A 692 -1.67 -23.23 -17.11
CA ILE A 692 -0.92 -23.27 -18.37
C ILE A 692 0.23 -22.28 -18.30
N VAL A 693 1.42 -22.72 -18.71
CA VAL A 693 2.62 -21.87 -18.80
C VAL A 693 2.84 -21.42 -20.24
N LEU A 694 2.99 -20.11 -20.44
CA LEU A 694 3.33 -19.48 -21.70
C LEU A 694 4.71 -18.83 -21.56
N ARG A 695 5.65 -19.17 -22.45
CA ARG A 695 7.01 -18.61 -22.44
C ARG A 695 7.27 -17.63 -23.58
N SER A 696 6.43 -17.63 -24.62
CA SER A 696 6.53 -16.70 -25.74
C SER A 696 5.18 -16.49 -26.44
N ASN A 697 5.12 -15.51 -27.34
CA ASN A 697 3.91 -15.26 -28.14
C ASN A 697 3.59 -16.36 -29.16
N ASP A 698 4.57 -17.21 -29.51
CA ASP A 698 4.44 -18.34 -30.43
C ASP A 698 4.28 -19.68 -29.71
N ASP A 699 4.09 -19.66 -28.38
CA ASP A 699 3.95 -20.87 -27.56
C ASP A 699 2.70 -21.68 -27.97
N PRO A 700 2.83 -22.97 -28.33
CA PRO A 700 1.70 -23.79 -28.76
C PRO A 700 0.63 -23.96 -27.67
N ASN A 701 0.97 -23.70 -26.39
CA ASN A 701 0.01 -23.73 -25.30
C ASN A 701 -1.07 -22.64 -25.41
N TRP A 702 -0.92 -21.63 -26.26
CA TRP A 702 -2.00 -20.69 -26.59
C TRP A 702 -3.28 -21.39 -27.08
N ALA A 703 -3.17 -22.54 -27.75
CA ALA A 703 -4.33 -23.31 -28.21
C ALA A 703 -5.15 -23.94 -27.08
N LYS A 704 -4.60 -23.99 -25.86
CA LYS A 704 -5.23 -24.60 -24.68
C LYS A 704 -5.94 -23.60 -23.78
N ILE A 705 -5.85 -22.30 -24.09
CA ILE A 705 -6.37 -21.22 -23.25
C ILE A 705 -7.54 -20.49 -23.92
N GLN A 706 -8.54 -20.11 -23.13
CA GLN A 706 -9.69 -19.32 -23.55
C GLN A 706 -9.78 -18.06 -22.70
N LEU A 707 -9.29 -16.95 -23.24
CA LEU A 707 -9.17 -15.67 -22.53
C LEU A 707 -9.92 -14.54 -23.28
N PRO A 708 -10.47 -13.55 -22.56
CA PRO A 708 -10.94 -12.31 -23.15
C PRO A 708 -9.83 -11.59 -23.94
N ALA A 709 -10.22 -10.86 -24.99
CA ALA A 709 -9.28 -10.19 -25.90
C ALA A 709 -8.33 -9.21 -25.17
N GLU A 710 -8.85 -8.46 -24.19
CA GLU A 710 -8.06 -7.51 -23.39
C GLU A 710 -6.99 -8.21 -22.54
N ALA A 711 -7.36 -9.30 -21.86
CA ALA A 711 -6.41 -10.09 -21.07
C ALA A 711 -5.34 -10.73 -21.98
N ALA A 712 -5.74 -11.27 -23.14
CA ALA A 712 -4.81 -11.83 -24.11
C ALA A 712 -3.82 -10.77 -24.64
N ALA A 713 -4.27 -9.54 -24.92
CA ALA A 713 -3.41 -8.46 -25.38
C ALA A 713 -2.36 -8.06 -24.31
N ARG A 714 -2.76 -7.99 -23.03
CA ARG A 714 -1.84 -7.72 -21.91
C ARG A 714 -0.81 -8.84 -21.74
N ILE A 715 -1.24 -10.10 -21.75
CA ILE A 715 -0.34 -11.27 -21.68
C ILE A 715 0.68 -11.25 -22.84
N ARG A 716 0.25 -10.92 -24.06
CA ARG A 716 1.17 -10.82 -25.20
C ARG A 716 2.23 -9.72 -25.03
N ALA A 717 1.87 -8.62 -24.37
CA ALA A 717 2.81 -7.55 -24.04
C ALA A 717 3.84 -8.01 -22.98
N ASP A 718 3.41 -8.71 -21.94
CA ASP A 718 4.31 -9.29 -20.94
C ASP A 718 5.26 -10.34 -21.54
N LEU A 719 4.75 -11.21 -22.42
CA LEU A 719 5.59 -12.19 -23.12
C LEU A 719 6.62 -11.51 -24.04
N LYS A 720 6.24 -10.38 -24.67
CA LYS A 720 7.16 -9.58 -25.50
C LYS A 720 8.27 -8.91 -24.66
N SER A 721 8.01 -8.60 -23.40
CA SER A 721 9.02 -8.08 -22.46
C SER A 721 9.84 -9.18 -21.77
N GLY A 722 9.76 -10.43 -22.27
CA GLY A 722 10.57 -11.55 -21.79
C GLY A 722 10.05 -12.22 -20.53
N GLN A 723 8.83 -11.90 -20.10
CA GLN A 723 8.20 -12.53 -18.94
C GLN A 723 7.67 -13.92 -19.30
N THR A 724 7.67 -14.82 -18.32
CA THR A 724 6.94 -16.09 -18.35
C THR A 724 5.59 -15.92 -17.65
N ILE A 725 4.53 -16.47 -18.24
CA ILE A 725 3.17 -16.32 -17.75
C ILE A 725 2.62 -17.66 -17.30
N VAL A 726 2.00 -17.70 -16.12
CA VAL A 726 1.24 -18.85 -15.65
C VAL A 726 -0.22 -18.43 -15.49
N VAL A 727 -1.12 -19.03 -16.26
CA VAL A 727 -2.54 -18.62 -16.36
C VAL A 727 -3.47 -19.84 -16.32
N PRO A 728 -4.64 -19.78 -15.67
CA PRO A 728 -5.65 -20.83 -15.80
C PRO A 728 -6.11 -21.00 -17.26
N ALA A 729 -6.44 -22.23 -17.66
CA ALA A 729 -6.86 -22.54 -19.02
C ALA A 729 -8.12 -21.80 -19.49
N LYS A 730 -8.96 -21.33 -18.57
CA LYS A 730 -10.16 -20.54 -18.84
C LYS A 730 -10.49 -19.64 -17.66
N ALA A 731 -11.33 -18.62 -17.90
CA ALA A 731 -11.89 -17.78 -16.85
C ALA A 731 -12.70 -18.60 -15.84
N VAL A 732 -12.68 -18.17 -14.56
CA VAL A 732 -13.46 -18.76 -13.47
C VAL A 732 -14.52 -17.78 -12.97
N SER A 733 -15.60 -18.27 -12.34
CA SER A 733 -16.64 -17.40 -11.80
C SER A 733 -16.32 -16.98 -10.36
N LEU A 734 -16.09 -15.68 -10.14
CA LEU A 734 -15.96 -15.08 -8.81
C LEU A 734 -17.10 -14.08 -8.59
N ALA A 735 -17.86 -14.25 -7.50
CA ALA A 735 -19.01 -13.39 -7.18
C ALA A 735 -19.98 -13.17 -8.37
N GLY A 736 -20.17 -14.19 -9.22
CA GLY A 736 -21.03 -14.11 -10.41
C GLY A 736 -20.40 -13.46 -11.65
N THR A 737 -19.12 -13.11 -11.60
CA THR A 737 -18.38 -12.47 -12.71
C THR A 737 -17.28 -13.40 -13.23
N ALA A 738 -17.19 -13.55 -14.56
CA ALA A 738 -16.08 -14.26 -15.20
C ALA A 738 -14.78 -13.48 -15.00
N SER A 739 -13.82 -14.07 -14.28
CA SER A 739 -12.59 -13.44 -13.82
C SER A 739 -11.37 -14.18 -14.37
N VAL A 740 -10.33 -13.42 -14.73
CA VAL A 740 -9.06 -13.94 -15.28
C VAL A 740 -7.89 -13.27 -14.57
N ALA A 741 -6.95 -14.08 -14.10
CA ALA A 741 -5.70 -13.62 -13.51
C ALA A 741 -4.54 -14.53 -13.90
N TRP A 742 -3.32 -14.00 -13.91
CA TRP A 742 -2.11 -14.75 -14.25
C TRP A 742 -0.92 -14.31 -13.43
N TRP A 743 -0.01 -15.23 -13.16
CA TRP A 743 1.31 -14.88 -12.63
C TRP A 743 2.19 -14.38 -13.76
N ARG A 744 2.85 -13.25 -13.52
CA ARG A 744 3.93 -12.72 -14.35
C ARG A 744 5.25 -12.97 -13.65
N VAL A 745 6.14 -13.73 -14.29
CA VAL A 745 7.41 -14.16 -13.71
C VAL A 745 8.55 -13.78 -14.63
N ASP A 746 9.55 -13.08 -14.09
CA ASP A 746 10.83 -12.88 -14.77
C ASP A 746 11.67 -14.16 -14.60
N PRO A 747 11.90 -14.94 -15.67
CA PRO A 747 12.60 -16.22 -15.56
C PRO A 747 14.08 -16.06 -15.17
N ALA A 748 14.70 -14.89 -15.39
CA ALA A 748 16.10 -14.65 -15.07
C ALA A 748 16.29 -14.32 -13.59
N SER A 749 15.49 -13.39 -13.08
CA SER A 749 15.64 -12.89 -11.71
C SER A 749 14.80 -13.65 -10.67
N GLY A 750 13.75 -14.35 -11.09
CA GLY A 750 12.74 -14.95 -10.21
C GLY A 750 11.72 -13.96 -9.66
N ARG A 751 11.73 -12.70 -10.12
CA ARG A 751 10.68 -11.72 -9.75
C ARG A 751 9.33 -12.24 -10.21
N CYS A 752 8.33 -12.10 -9.35
CA CYS A 752 6.98 -12.57 -9.59
C CYS A 752 5.97 -11.52 -9.13
N LEU A 753 4.88 -11.38 -9.86
CA LEU A 753 3.72 -10.59 -9.45
C LEU A 753 2.45 -11.17 -10.05
N GLY A 754 1.35 -11.10 -9.30
CA GLY A 754 0.05 -11.43 -9.81
C GLY A 754 -0.58 -10.33 -10.64
N MET A 755 -1.16 -10.71 -11.78
CA MET A 755 -1.80 -9.81 -12.72
C MET A 755 -3.27 -10.21 -12.89
N THR A 756 -4.12 -9.22 -13.15
CA THR A 756 -5.54 -9.38 -13.48
C THR A 756 -5.81 -8.78 -14.86
N SER A 757 -7.04 -8.88 -15.36
CA SER A 757 -7.44 -8.25 -16.62
C SER A 757 -7.20 -6.72 -16.67
N HIS A 758 -6.95 -6.10 -15.52
CA HIS A 758 -6.67 -4.67 -15.34
C HIS A 758 -5.17 -4.33 -15.17
N GLY A 759 -4.25 -5.30 -15.21
CA GLY A 759 -2.82 -5.03 -15.31
C GLY A 759 -2.02 -4.97 -13.99
N GLY A 760 -2.31 -5.84 -13.03
CA GLY A 760 -1.50 -5.99 -11.80
C GLY A 760 -2.24 -5.74 -10.50
N ALA A 761 -3.58 -5.69 -10.55
CA ALA A 761 -4.33 -5.09 -9.47
C ALA A 761 -5.56 -5.89 -9.02
N THR A 762 -5.80 -5.85 -7.72
CA THR A 762 -6.97 -6.39 -7.05
C THR A 762 -8.08 -5.36 -7.05
N MET A 763 -9.26 -5.78 -7.49
CA MET A 763 -10.38 -4.89 -7.79
C MET A 763 -11.64 -5.22 -7.00
N ALA A 764 -12.14 -4.20 -6.29
CA ALA A 764 -13.47 -4.19 -5.69
C ALA A 764 -14.32 -3.13 -6.39
N GLU A 765 -15.60 -3.41 -6.55
CA GLU A 765 -16.56 -2.46 -7.09
C GLU A 765 -17.80 -2.41 -6.20
N LYS A 766 -18.26 -1.19 -5.93
CA LYS A 766 -19.43 -0.93 -5.08
C LYS A 766 -20.39 0.04 -5.78
N ALA A 767 -21.68 -0.15 -5.57
CA ALA A 767 -22.68 0.90 -5.76
C ALA A 767 -22.30 2.14 -4.94
N ALA A 768 -22.08 3.26 -5.60
CA ALA A 768 -21.73 4.50 -4.94
C ALA A 768 -22.99 5.12 -4.32
N LEU A 769 -22.95 5.47 -3.02
CA LEU A 769 -23.84 6.51 -2.51
C LEU A 769 -23.33 7.82 -3.11
N LEU A 770 -23.88 8.18 -4.28
CA LEU A 770 -23.38 9.22 -5.16
C LEU A 770 -23.15 10.55 -4.43
N ALA A 771 -24.03 10.92 -3.51
CA ALA A 771 -23.93 12.14 -2.71
C ALA A 771 -22.68 12.19 -1.80
N VAL A 772 -22.18 11.05 -1.32
CA VAL A 772 -21.01 10.97 -0.44
C VAL A 772 -19.73 11.17 -1.25
N PHE A 773 -19.58 10.44 -2.36
CA PHE A 773 -18.39 10.52 -3.21
C PHE A 773 -18.27 11.88 -3.90
N VAL A 774 -19.39 12.43 -4.38
CA VAL A 774 -19.45 13.78 -4.97
C VAL A 774 -19.20 14.83 -3.89
N GLY A 775 -19.78 14.69 -2.70
CA GLY A 775 -19.59 15.65 -1.60
C GLY A 775 -18.13 15.74 -1.13
N THR A 776 -17.45 14.61 -0.94
CA THR A 776 -16.02 14.58 -0.57
C THR A 776 -15.12 15.12 -1.66
N SER A 777 -15.43 14.87 -2.93
CA SER A 777 -14.62 15.33 -4.04
C SER A 777 -14.85 16.83 -4.30
N TYR A 778 -16.11 17.27 -4.35
CA TYR A 778 -16.52 18.68 -4.50
C TYR A 778 -15.88 19.63 -3.47
N LEU A 779 -15.84 19.23 -2.20
CA LEU A 779 -15.30 20.08 -1.13
C LEU A 779 -13.76 20.13 -1.12
N ASN A 780 -13.08 19.07 -1.58
CA ASN A 780 -11.64 19.13 -1.85
C ASN A 780 -11.31 20.09 -3.01
N PHE A 781 -12.21 20.25 -3.99
CA PHE A 781 -12.00 21.14 -5.13
C PHE A 781 -12.30 22.62 -4.81
N HIS A 782 -13.30 22.90 -3.97
CA HIS A 782 -13.78 24.27 -3.75
C HIS A 782 -13.65 24.78 -2.31
N GLY A 783 -13.22 23.98 -1.32
CA GLY A 783 -13.29 24.44 0.07
C GLY A 783 -14.70 24.95 0.47
N CYS A 784 -14.84 25.46 1.70
CA CYS A 784 -16.16 25.68 2.31
C CYS A 784 -16.95 26.92 1.84
N GLY A 785 -16.53 27.65 0.79
CA GLY A 785 -17.08 28.98 0.51
C GLY A 785 -18.41 29.04 -0.26
N GLY A 786 -18.92 27.92 -0.80
CA GLY A 786 -19.99 27.94 -1.81
C GLY A 786 -21.43 27.71 -1.35
N THR A 787 -21.70 27.25 -0.12
CA THR A 787 -23.06 26.78 0.24
C THR A 787 -23.81 27.78 1.13
N ASN A 788 -24.59 28.67 0.51
CA ASN A 788 -25.44 29.65 1.20
C ASN A 788 -26.92 29.26 1.36
N SER A 789 -27.38 28.07 0.92
CA SER A 789 -28.78 27.66 1.12
C SER A 789 -28.92 26.49 2.08
N ALA A 790 -29.57 26.74 3.22
CA ALA A 790 -29.95 25.74 4.19
C ALA A 790 -31.20 24.99 3.69
N SER A 791 -31.06 23.71 3.34
CA SER A 791 -32.20 22.81 3.11
C SER A 791 -32.03 21.48 3.85
N SER A 792 -33.15 20.81 4.13
CA SER A 792 -33.22 19.55 4.89
C SER A 792 -32.42 18.39 4.27
N ALA A 793 -32.08 18.47 2.97
CA ALA A 793 -31.23 17.50 2.28
C ALA A 793 -29.74 17.65 2.66
N MET A 794 -29.24 18.88 2.87
CA MET A 794 -27.87 19.11 3.36
C MET A 794 -27.67 18.59 4.78
N LYS A 795 -28.73 18.59 5.61
CA LYS A 795 -28.70 17.95 6.94
C LYS A 795 -28.46 16.44 6.83
N LYS A 796 -29.09 15.76 5.86
CA LYS A 796 -28.94 14.31 5.64
C LYS A 796 -27.58 13.92 5.06
N VAL A 797 -27.05 14.71 4.11
CA VAL A 797 -25.73 14.47 3.49
C VAL A 797 -24.58 14.80 4.46
N GLY A 798 -24.70 15.89 5.24
CA GLY A 798 -23.73 16.25 6.29
C GLY A 798 -23.60 15.17 7.35
N CYS A 799 -24.71 14.61 7.84
CA CYS A 799 -24.69 13.51 8.80
C CYS A 799 -24.15 12.20 8.21
N GLY A 800 -24.51 11.87 6.96
CA GLY A 800 -24.02 10.66 6.29
C GLY A 800 -22.50 10.66 6.10
N VAL A 801 -21.92 11.81 5.76
CA VAL A 801 -20.48 11.94 5.54
C VAL A 801 -19.71 12.07 6.85
N CYS A 802 -20.28 12.70 7.89
CA CYS A 802 -19.73 12.62 9.25
C CYS A 802 -19.72 11.19 9.79
N ALA A 803 -20.76 10.39 9.53
CA ALA A 803 -20.84 9.00 9.98
C ALA A 803 -19.90 8.07 9.21
N ILE A 804 -19.68 8.32 7.91
CA ILE A 804 -18.69 7.59 7.11
C ILE A 804 -17.28 8.03 7.46
N ALA A 805 -17.03 9.31 7.72
CA ALA A 805 -15.74 9.80 8.22
C ALA A 805 -15.45 9.19 9.61
N MET A 806 -16.41 9.19 10.52
CA MET A 806 -16.27 8.56 11.85
C MET A 806 -16.17 7.03 11.76
N GLY A 807 -16.93 6.38 10.88
CA GLY A 807 -16.85 4.95 10.61
C GLY A 807 -15.53 4.55 9.96
N ALA A 808 -15.01 5.38 9.04
CA ALA A 808 -13.71 5.21 8.37
C ALA A 808 -12.56 5.49 9.33
N LEU A 809 -12.64 6.51 10.19
CA LEU A 809 -11.62 6.84 11.21
C LEU A 809 -11.61 5.82 12.35
N THR A 810 -12.76 5.28 12.75
CA THR A 810 -12.84 4.17 13.71
C THR A 810 -12.38 2.86 13.09
N THR A 811 -12.76 2.53 11.84
CA THR A 811 -12.19 1.37 11.13
C THR A 811 -10.70 1.52 10.80
N LEU A 812 -10.20 2.73 10.58
CA LEU A 812 -8.77 3.06 10.45
C LEU A 812 -8.01 2.76 11.75
N ALA A 813 -8.54 3.24 12.89
CA ALA A 813 -8.00 2.96 14.21
C ALA A 813 -8.09 1.46 14.57
N LEU A 814 -9.06 0.73 14.01
CA LEU A 814 -9.25 -0.71 14.14
C LEU A 814 -8.32 -1.55 13.24
N ALA A 815 -7.97 -1.04 12.05
CA ALA A 815 -7.14 -1.76 11.08
C ALA A 815 -5.64 -1.57 11.37
N SER A 816 -5.22 -0.39 11.84
CA SER A 816 -3.84 -0.13 12.27
C SER A 816 -3.45 -0.89 13.54
N THR A 817 -4.43 -1.41 14.28
CA THR A 817 -4.22 -2.05 15.58
C THR A 817 -4.31 -3.57 15.55
N ALA A 818 -4.89 -4.15 14.49
CA ALA A 818 -5.01 -5.60 14.32
C ALA A 818 -3.70 -6.28 13.86
N GLY A 819 -2.56 -5.57 13.82
CA GLY A 819 -1.29 -6.13 13.36
C GLY A 819 -0.03 -5.66 14.10
N ILE A 820 -0.14 -4.85 15.15
CA ILE A 820 1.01 -4.12 15.73
C ILE A 820 1.07 -4.34 17.24
N GLY A 821 2.19 -4.94 17.68
CA GLY A 821 2.38 -5.59 18.98
C GLY A 821 2.49 -4.67 20.21
N VAL A 822 1.50 -3.84 20.48
CA VAL A 822 1.39 -3.14 21.77
C VAL A 822 -0.01 -3.33 22.36
N ALA A 823 -0.03 -3.68 23.64
CA ALA A 823 -1.15 -3.71 24.59
C ALA A 823 -2.36 -2.78 24.30
N GLY A 824 -2.14 -1.54 23.86
CA GLY A 824 -3.21 -0.56 23.66
C GLY A 824 -3.96 -0.67 22.33
N ALA A 825 -3.43 -1.41 21.35
CA ALA A 825 -3.94 -1.45 19.99
C ALA A 825 -5.31 -2.15 19.89
N GLY A 826 -5.40 -3.41 20.29
CA GLY A 826 -6.67 -4.16 20.22
C GLY A 826 -7.77 -3.57 21.11
N ALA A 827 -7.38 -2.90 22.20
CA ALA A 827 -8.28 -2.24 23.13
C ALA A 827 -8.98 -1.00 22.55
N ALA A 828 -8.26 -0.19 21.76
CA ALA A 828 -8.84 0.92 21.00
C ALA A 828 -9.88 0.42 19.99
N GLY A 829 -9.68 -0.78 19.44
CA GLY A 829 -10.63 -1.44 18.55
C GLY A 829 -11.97 -1.78 19.23
N GLY A 830 -11.94 -2.34 20.44
CA GLY A 830 -13.16 -2.68 21.19
C GLY A 830 -14.02 -1.45 21.54
N LEU A 831 -13.38 -0.33 21.90
CA LEU A 831 -14.03 0.94 22.22
C LEU A 831 -14.55 1.67 20.96
N GLY A 832 -13.77 1.66 19.87
CA GLY A 832 -14.14 2.29 18.60
C GLY A 832 -15.29 1.59 17.86
N GLY A 833 -15.40 0.25 17.99
CA GLY A 833 -16.48 -0.54 17.37
C GLY A 833 -17.88 -0.20 17.91
N ALA A 834 -17.99 0.16 19.19
CA ALA A 834 -19.25 0.61 19.77
C ALA A 834 -19.67 1.99 19.22
N ALA A 835 -18.73 2.91 19.05
CA ALA A 835 -19.00 4.24 18.46
C ALA A 835 -19.36 4.15 16.97
N GLY A 836 -18.62 3.34 16.20
CA GLY A 836 -18.87 3.14 14.77
C GLY A 836 -20.19 2.42 14.48
N GLY A 837 -20.60 1.46 15.32
CA GLY A 837 -21.86 0.74 15.19
C GLY A 837 -23.10 1.61 15.43
N VAL A 838 -23.05 2.48 16.45
CA VAL A 838 -24.15 3.41 16.77
C VAL A 838 -24.32 4.47 15.67
N LEU A 839 -23.22 5.01 15.15
CA LEU A 839 -23.24 6.02 14.09
C LEU A 839 -23.55 5.44 12.71
N GLY A 840 -23.06 4.24 12.38
CA GLY A 840 -23.27 3.60 11.08
C GLY A 840 -24.69 3.06 10.88
N GLY A 841 -25.31 2.51 11.93
CA GLY A 841 -26.63 1.87 11.82
C GLY A 841 -27.82 2.83 11.75
N GLY A 842 -27.77 3.96 12.46
CA GLY A 842 -28.87 4.94 12.45
C GLY A 842 -28.96 5.76 11.15
N LEU A 843 -27.87 5.87 10.39
CA LEU A 843 -27.75 6.81 9.26
C LEU A 843 -27.94 6.18 7.88
N CYS A 844 -27.71 4.88 7.72
CA CYS A 844 -28.07 4.16 6.48
C CYS A 844 -29.58 4.24 6.19
N ASN A 845 -30.44 4.21 7.22
CA ASN A 845 -31.90 4.31 7.07
C ASN A 845 -32.38 5.72 6.67
N ILE A 846 -31.68 6.78 7.08
CA ILE A 846 -32.02 8.17 6.71
C ILE A 846 -31.76 8.43 5.22
N LEU A 847 -30.78 7.72 4.64
CA LEU A 847 -30.32 7.89 3.27
C LEU A 847 -30.98 6.92 2.27
N SER A 848 -31.54 5.80 2.72
CA SER A 848 -32.22 4.82 1.86
C SER A 848 -33.64 5.21 1.44
N GLY A 849 -34.17 6.34 1.93
CA GLY A 849 -35.49 6.84 1.53
C GLY A 849 -36.68 5.92 1.89
N SER A 850 -36.45 4.88 2.69
CA SER A 850 -37.49 3.95 3.13
C SER A 850 -38.17 4.47 4.40
N ALA A 851 -38.88 5.57 4.28
CA ALA A 851 -39.97 5.94 5.17
C ALA A 851 -41.16 6.25 4.27
N SER A 852 -42.22 5.47 4.45
CA SER A 852 -43.53 5.61 3.79
C SER A 852 -44.03 7.04 3.71
#